data_AF-A0A4Q2EF08-F1
#
_entry.id   AF-A0A4Q2EF08-F1
#
_cell.length_a   1.000
_cell.length_b   1.000
_cell.length_c   1.000
_cell.angle_alpha   90.00
_cell.angle_beta   90.00
_cell.angle_gamma   90.00
#
_symmetry.space_group_name_H-M   'P 1'
#
loop_
_entity.id
_entity.type
_entity.pdbx_description
1 polymer ?
#
loop_
_entity_poly.entity_id
_entity_poly.type
_entity_poly.pdbx_seq_one_letter_code
_entity_poly.pdbx_strand_id
1 'polypeptide(L)'
;MSISGGETDHLGGKGANLVILREAGLPVPPFVVLPTHEYDTFVTDAGLAPIIADALTRDPAEASSVISAAFAAATPSPAQRERIVGEVAALLDGPVAVRSSATAEDLPGASFAGQQDSFLNVTGVDDVVSAVIACWASLWTPRAISYRARLGFAGRVSLAVVVQTMVDADTAGVLFTANPRTGRRDESVVDAGRGLGSALVSGEVIPDNYVVETLTGAVRSKELAGSTAVLTAAKLSALVALGRRIVELYGVPMDIEWASLGEELFVVQARPITGLYPLPLPNPQPHPTPEVWFSFGAFQGVLEPITPLGLDTLRILLSGAPRVLGRRVDWRTNRAVQPAGERLWLRADGLLRVRSLRTLVHQFLPLVEPGSAAILAALGEEPALRPVHQIPSAPTVAALAAFASRVASRGRSSLRNPIAARRHLDRAVTRLLDRVTTHMSKAARADTPQGRLSARAKVIETLGDEALPTLLPLFAPVMAPTIMELSKLRDLAAKTGLPHADALALAVMRGLPGNVTTQMELELADVAAVLKTDANAWGWVAETPAEDLARQYLAGRLPRVAQEAISSFMSAYGMRGVAEIDLGAPRWRDDPTPLMHTLKACLALPEKAQPRAVYLAGQHEAGRSVRILMDASTKQRAEKIRRSARAIRGLAGSRETPKFTLIQAFGMLRSGLEASAIELVEEDRLGAVEDLAFLRVDELSRAFSARWQEVVARRRARWEAERRRTQVPRILVEDGRALYDGLSAGDADLHGAGVSPGVVEGVVRIVHDPRSAHLAPGEILVCRGTDPAWTPLFLVAAGLITEVGGLMTHGSVVAREYGVPAVVGVHDATRRLTDGQRVRLDGASGSIELVER
;
A
#
# COMPACT_ATOMS: atom_id res chain seq x y z
N MET A 1 22.90 4.77 -15.76
CA MET A 1 23.67 3.50 -15.67
C MET A 1 23.20 2.80 -14.40
N SER A 2 22.52 1.66 -14.50
CA SER A 2 22.21 0.83 -13.33
C SER A 2 23.36 -0.16 -13.22
N ILE A 3 24.35 0.16 -12.39
CA ILE A 3 25.41 -0.80 -12.06
C ILE A 3 24.71 -1.95 -11.33
N SER A 4 24.92 -3.17 -11.82
CA SER A 4 24.48 -4.41 -11.19
C SER A 4 24.97 -4.43 -9.75
N GLY A 5 24.05 -4.44 -8.78
CA GLY A 5 24.33 -4.54 -7.34
C GLY A 5 24.88 -5.90 -6.95
N GLY A 6 26.00 -6.31 -7.55
CA GLY A 6 26.75 -7.52 -7.25
C GLY A 6 28.27 -7.27 -7.25
N GLU A 7 28.76 -6.26 -7.99
CA GLU A 7 30.20 -5.94 -7.98
C GLU A 7 30.64 -5.16 -6.73
N THR A 8 29.75 -4.44 -6.04
CA THR A 8 30.10 -3.61 -4.87
C THR A 8 29.58 -4.12 -3.54
N ASP A 9 28.85 -5.25 -3.52
CA ASP A 9 28.24 -5.79 -2.30
C ASP A 9 29.27 -6.06 -1.20
N HIS A 10 30.50 -6.42 -1.59
CA HIS A 10 31.59 -6.69 -0.68
C HIS A 10 32.18 -5.44 0.00
N LEU A 11 31.79 -4.22 -0.42
CA LEU A 11 32.26 -2.93 0.09
C LEU A 11 31.30 -2.30 1.12
N GLY A 12 30.10 -2.88 1.27
CA GLY A 12 29.01 -2.30 2.07
C GLY A 12 28.45 -0.99 1.48
N GLY A 13 27.34 -0.51 2.04
CA GLY A 13 26.59 0.64 1.51
C GLY A 13 27.41 1.94 1.45
N LYS A 14 28.03 2.35 2.56
CA LYS A 14 28.84 3.58 2.63
C LYS A 14 30.05 3.53 1.70
N GLY A 15 30.78 2.41 1.72
CA GLY A 15 31.96 2.21 0.88
C GLY A 15 31.62 2.27 -0.60
N ALA A 16 30.55 1.58 -1.03
CA ALA A 16 30.07 1.63 -2.40
C ALA A 16 29.69 3.06 -2.83
N ASN A 17 28.96 3.80 -1.98
CA ASN A 17 28.56 5.18 -2.28
C ASN A 17 29.78 6.11 -2.44
N LEU A 18 30.82 5.99 -1.60
CA LEU A 18 32.04 6.78 -1.72
C LEU A 18 32.82 6.49 -3.01
N VAL A 19 32.90 5.22 -3.42
CA VAL A 19 33.51 4.82 -4.71
C VAL A 19 32.78 5.47 -5.87
N ILE A 20 31.44 5.40 -5.89
CA ILE A 20 30.59 6.02 -6.93
C ILE A 20 30.83 7.54 -7.00
N LEU A 21 30.88 8.21 -5.84
CA LEU A 21 31.11 9.67 -5.78
C LEU A 21 32.50 10.05 -6.32
N ARG A 22 33.55 9.31 -5.94
CA ARG A 22 34.92 9.53 -6.42
C ARG A 22 35.02 9.33 -7.93
N GLU A 23 34.45 8.25 -8.46
CA GLU A 23 34.45 7.96 -9.90
C GLU A 23 33.68 8.99 -10.71
N ALA A 24 32.67 9.63 -10.11
CA ALA A 24 31.96 10.77 -10.69
C ALA A 24 32.72 12.11 -10.59
N GLY A 25 33.94 12.13 -10.03
CA GLY A 25 34.75 13.33 -9.90
C GLY A 25 34.19 14.35 -8.89
N LEU A 26 33.46 13.87 -7.87
CA LEU A 26 32.98 14.70 -6.78
C LEU A 26 34.05 14.85 -5.69
N PRO A 27 34.05 15.94 -4.91
CA PRO A 27 35.11 16.23 -3.96
C PRO A 27 34.96 15.34 -2.71
N VAL A 28 35.50 14.13 -2.79
CA VAL A 28 35.51 13.17 -1.68
C VAL A 28 36.93 13.14 -1.11
N PRO A 29 37.13 13.25 0.22
CA PRO A 29 38.44 13.08 0.84
C PRO A 29 39.05 11.72 0.49
N PRO A 30 40.38 11.58 0.38
CA PRO A 30 41.03 10.29 0.14
C PRO A 30 40.54 9.22 1.12
N PHE A 31 40.26 8.03 0.60
CA PHE A 31 39.75 6.92 1.40
C PHE A 31 40.16 5.57 0.82
N VAL A 32 40.11 4.57 1.68
CA VAL A 32 40.30 3.15 1.39
C VAL A 32 39.12 2.39 2.00
N VAL A 33 38.68 1.34 1.32
CA VAL A 33 37.62 0.46 1.83
C VAL A 33 38.22 -0.92 2.07
N LEU A 34 38.25 -1.34 3.33
CA LEU A 34 38.55 -2.71 3.72
C LEU A 34 37.30 -3.57 3.45
N PRO A 35 37.37 -4.52 2.51
CA PRO A 35 36.22 -5.30 2.07
C PRO A 35 35.78 -6.33 3.12
N THR A 36 34.54 -6.80 2.99
CA THR A 36 33.91 -7.79 3.90
C THR A 36 34.70 -9.08 4.10
N HIS A 37 35.50 -9.51 3.13
CA HIS A 37 36.32 -10.72 3.28
C HIS A 37 37.44 -10.57 4.31
N GLU A 38 37.90 -9.34 4.61
CA GLU A 38 38.87 -9.11 5.70
C GLU A 38 38.23 -9.37 7.07
N TYR A 39 36.96 -9.03 7.24
CA TYR A 39 36.19 -9.43 8.42
C TYR A 39 36.05 -10.95 8.53
N ASP A 40 35.66 -11.62 7.43
CA ASP A 40 35.48 -13.07 7.44
C ASP A 40 36.80 -13.81 7.74
N THR A 41 37.91 -13.31 7.21
CA THR A 41 39.26 -13.82 7.50
C THR A 41 39.60 -13.62 8.97
N PHE A 42 39.37 -12.43 9.53
CA PHE A 42 39.65 -12.13 10.94
C PHE A 42 38.86 -13.04 11.88
N VAL A 43 37.55 -13.20 11.65
CA VAL A 43 36.67 -14.07 12.47
C VAL A 43 37.11 -15.53 12.43
N THR A 44 37.63 -15.98 11.28
CA THR A 44 38.09 -17.36 11.09
C THR A 44 39.45 -17.57 11.76
N ASP A 45 40.43 -16.74 11.45
CA ASP A 45 41.82 -16.88 11.92
C ASP A 45 41.94 -16.66 13.44
N ALA A 46 41.14 -15.74 14.00
CA ALA A 46 41.11 -15.47 15.43
C ALA A 46 40.22 -16.44 16.23
N GLY A 47 39.59 -17.42 15.57
CA GLY A 47 38.75 -18.43 16.24
C GLY A 47 37.47 -17.87 16.87
N LEU A 48 36.94 -16.77 16.35
CA LEU A 48 35.78 -16.06 16.91
C LEU A 48 34.44 -16.70 16.52
N ALA A 49 34.37 -17.42 15.39
CA ALA A 49 33.15 -18.04 14.89
C ALA A 49 32.40 -18.93 15.92
N PRO A 50 33.04 -19.89 16.62
CA PRO A 50 32.36 -20.70 17.63
C PRO A 50 31.89 -19.89 18.84
N ILE A 51 32.64 -18.84 19.23
CA ILE A 51 32.28 -17.95 20.35
C ILE A 51 31.01 -17.17 20.00
N ILE A 52 30.94 -16.61 18.79
CA ILE A 52 29.76 -15.89 18.30
C ILE A 52 28.55 -16.83 18.28
N ALA A 53 28.70 -18.04 17.75
CA ALA A 53 27.61 -19.01 17.65
C ALA A 53 27.02 -19.39 19.02
N ASP A 54 27.88 -19.64 20.02
CA ASP A 54 27.45 -19.92 21.40
C ASP A 54 26.76 -18.71 22.04
N ALA A 55 27.37 -17.52 21.91
CA ALA A 55 26.85 -16.29 22.50
C ALA A 55 25.45 -15.92 21.98
N LEU A 56 25.17 -16.16 20.69
CA LEU A 56 23.87 -15.87 20.07
C LEU A 56 22.71 -16.75 20.57
N THR A 57 22.99 -17.79 21.35
CA THR A 57 21.94 -18.58 22.03
C THR A 57 21.39 -17.92 23.30
N ARG A 58 22.04 -16.84 23.75
CA ARG A 58 21.75 -16.13 25.00
C ARG A 58 20.93 -14.85 24.73
N ASP A 59 20.59 -14.13 25.80
CA ASP A 59 19.96 -12.81 25.68
C ASP A 59 20.86 -11.82 24.90
N PRO A 60 20.31 -10.94 24.04
CA PRO A 60 21.10 -10.02 23.22
C PRO A 60 22.11 -9.15 23.98
N ALA A 61 21.82 -8.76 25.23
CA ALA A 61 22.76 -7.95 26.02
C ALA A 61 23.98 -8.76 26.45
N GLU A 62 23.76 -10.00 26.91
CA GLU A 62 24.84 -10.91 27.31
C GLU A 62 25.67 -11.36 26.10
N ALA A 63 24.98 -11.74 25.01
CA ALA A 63 25.60 -12.12 23.75
C ALA A 63 26.56 -11.04 23.25
N SER A 64 26.11 -9.78 23.27
CA SER A 64 26.93 -8.64 22.86
C SER A 64 28.17 -8.47 23.74
N SER A 65 28.03 -8.56 25.06
CA SER A 65 29.16 -8.41 25.98
C SER A 65 30.23 -9.47 25.76
N VAL A 66 29.83 -10.73 25.58
CA VAL A 66 30.74 -11.86 25.31
C VAL A 66 31.49 -11.66 23.99
N ILE A 67 30.76 -11.30 22.93
CA ILE A 67 31.36 -11.11 21.60
C ILE A 67 32.30 -9.90 21.59
N SER A 68 31.89 -8.75 22.15
CA SER A 68 32.73 -7.56 22.21
C SER A 68 34.04 -7.81 22.99
N ALA A 69 33.98 -8.55 24.10
CA ALA A 69 35.19 -8.92 24.84
C ALA A 69 36.14 -9.83 24.03
N ALA A 70 35.58 -10.79 23.28
CA ALA A 70 36.37 -11.66 22.41
C ALA A 70 37.04 -10.90 21.26
N PHE A 71 36.34 -9.94 20.65
CA PHE A 71 36.91 -9.07 19.61
C PHE A 71 38.02 -8.17 20.17
N ALA A 72 37.84 -7.60 21.37
CA ALA A 72 38.84 -6.76 22.00
C ALA A 72 40.14 -7.51 22.37
N ALA A 73 40.04 -8.82 22.66
CA ALA A 73 41.19 -9.67 22.97
C ALA A 73 41.87 -10.26 21.72
N ALA A 74 41.20 -10.22 20.56
CA ALA A 74 41.69 -10.82 19.32
C ALA A 74 42.65 -9.87 18.58
N THR A 75 43.69 -10.45 17.98
CA THR A 75 44.65 -9.73 17.14
C THR A 75 44.66 -10.29 15.72
N PRO A 76 44.73 -9.45 14.66
CA PRO A 76 44.84 -9.94 13.28
C PRO A 76 46.11 -10.77 13.08
N SER A 77 46.06 -11.75 12.17
CA SER A 77 47.26 -12.50 11.80
C SER A 77 48.33 -11.55 11.21
N PRO A 78 49.64 -11.86 11.32
CA PRO A 78 50.70 -10.99 10.80
C PRO A 78 50.51 -10.61 9.33
N ALA A 79 50.09 -11.57 8.50
CA ALA A 79 49.81 -11.35 7.09
C ALA A 79 48.57 -10.47 6.85
N GLN A 80 47.52 -10.60 7.67
CA GLN A 80 46.35 -9.74 7.59
C GLN A 80 46.67 -8.31 8.03
N ARG A 81 47.43 -8.15 9.12
CA ARG A 81 47.90 -6.84 9.58
C ARG A 81 48.73 -6.15 8.49
N GLU A 82 49.67 -6.85 7.88
CA GLU A 82 50.50 -6.29 6.79
C GLU A 82 49.64 -5.80 5.61
N ARG A 83 48.60 -6.55 5.20
CA ARG A 83 47.66 -6.10 4.17
C ARG A 83 46.91 -4.84 4.57
N ILE A 84 46.27 -4.85 5.75
CA ILE A 84 45.51 -3.68 6.24
C ILE A 84 46.41 -2.44 6.28
N VAL A 85 47.62 -2.58 6.83
CA VAL A 85 48.59 -1.49 6.94
C VAL A 85 49.05 -1.01 5.56
N GLY A 86 49.36 -1.92 4.64
CA GLY A 86 49.76 -1.58 3.27
C GLY A 86 48.70 -0.77 2.53
N GLU A 87 47.42 -1.10 2.73
CA GLU A 87 46.28 -0.39 2.13
C GLU A 87 46.09 1.01 2.72
N VAL A 88 46.19 1.17 4.05
CA VAL A 88 45.91 2.46 4.71
C VAL A 88 47.12 3.39 4.78
N ALA A 89 48.35 2.91 4.54
CA ALA A 89 49.59 3.65 4.78
C ALA A 89 49.61 5.05 4.14
N ALA A 90 49.10 5.17 2.91
CA ALA A 90 49.06 6.43 2.17
C ALA A 90 48.10 7.48 2.78
N LEU A 91 47.21 7.09 3.70
CA LEU A 91 46.27 7.98 4.39
C LEU A 91 46.79 8.46 5.75
N LEU A 92 47.86 7.85 6.29
CA LEU A 92 48.33 8.06 7.66
C LEU A 92 49.33 9.21 7.83
N ASP A 93 49.53 10.03 6.79
CA ASP A 93 50.24 11.30 6.92
C ASP A 93 49.47 12.33 7.77
N GLY A 94 48.21 12.05 8.10
CA GLY A 94 47.35 12.83 8.99
C GLY A 94 46.29 11.98 9.69
N PRO A 95 45.39 12.60 10.47
CA PRO A 95 44.31 11.89 11.14
C PRO A 95 43.30 11.29 10.16
N VAL A 96 42.76 10.12 10.49
CA VAL A 96 41.74 9.42 9.70
C VAL A 96 40.45 9.14 10.50
N ALA A 97 39.35 8.99 9.78
CA ALA A 97 38.08 8.45 10.26
C ALA A 97 37.97 6.98 9.87
N VAL A 98 37.67 6.11 10.83
CA VAL A 98 37.41 4.69 10.63
C VAL A 98 35.93 4.44 10.84
N ARG A 99 35.21 4.04 9.78
CA ARG A 99 33.75 3.96 9.75
C ARG A 99 33.30 2.59 9.28
N SER A 100 32.32 2.02 9.96
CA SER A 100 31.67 0.79 9.51
C SER A 100 30.83 1.00 8.23
N SER A 101 30.82 0.00 7.36
CA SER A 101 30.05 -0.05 6.12
C SER A 101 29.38 -1.42 5.99
N ALA A 102 28.10 -1.51 6.35
CA ALA A 102 27.37 -2.78 6.29
C ALA A 102 26.77 -3.06 4.91
N THR A 103 26.75 -4.34 4.53
CA THR A 103 26.15 -4.82 3.27
C THR A 103 24.62 -4.69 3.27
N ALA A 104 24.01 -4.67 4.46
CA ALA A 104 22.57 -4.53 4.64
C ALA A 104 22.14 -3.11 5.06
N GLU A 105 23.05 -2.12 5.04
CA GLU A 105 22.82 -0.76 5.56
C GLU A 105 21.84 0.07 4.72
N ASP A 106 21.78 -0.21 3.40
CA ASP A 106 20.98 0.53 2.41
C ASP A 106 19.79 -0.29 1.84
N LEU A 107 19.44 -1.42 2.47
CA LEU A 107 18.29 -2.21 2.04
C LEU A 107 16.97 -1.45 2.32
N PRO A 108 16.01 -1.43 1.39
CA PRO A 108 14.74 -0.74 1.61
C PRO A 108 13.98 -1.33 2.81
N GLY A 109 13.83 -0.50 3.86
CA GLY A 109 13.17 -0.88 5.12
C GLY A 109 14.08 -1.51 6.17
N ALA A 110 15.38 -1.67 5.90
CA ALA A 110 16.39 -1.99 6.88
C ALA A 110 17.47 -0.91 6.88
N SER A 111 17.40 0.01 7.84
CA SER A 111 18.42 1.02 8.03
C SER A 111 19.17 0.69 9.31
N PHE A 112 20.43 0.27 9.19
CA PHE A 112 21.36 0.17 10.32
C PHE A 112 21.90 1.56 10.72
N ALA A 113 21.29 2.64 10.23
CA ALA A 113 21.69 4.01 10.51
C ALA A 113 21.80 4.27 12.02
N GLY A 114 22.96 4.78 12.42
CA GLY A 114 23.27 5.12 13.82
C GLY A 114 23.41 3.94 14.77
N GLN A 115 23.53 2.70 14.26
CA GLN A 115 23.70 1.50 15.11
C GLN A 115 25.14 0.96 15.15
N GLN A 116 26.05 1.54 14.37
CA GLN A 116 27.42 1.07 14.22
C GLN A 116 28.42 2.17 14.53
N ASP A 117 29.58 1.78 15.05
CA ASP A 117 30.57 2.71 15.58
C ASP A 117 31.40 3.36 14.47
N SER A 118 31.68 4.65 14.66
CA SER A 118 32.61 5.42 13.84
C SER A 118 33.62 6.10 14.75
N PHE A 119 34.90 5.91 14.45
CA PHE A 119 36.01 6.45 15.22
C PHE A 119 36.65 7.57 14.42
N LEU A 120 36.78 8.75 15.02
CA LEU A 120 37.30 9.95 14.36
C LEU A 120 38.64 10.35 14.95
N ASN A 121 39.42 11.08 14.16
CA ASN A 121 40.73 11.60 14.57
C ASN A 121 41.70 10.50 15.04
N VAL A 122 41.66 9.34 14.37
CA VAL A 122 42.55 8.21 14.66
C VAL A 122 43.90 8.47 13.99
N THR A 123 44.98 8.33 14.75
CA THR A 123 46.35 8.61 14.27
C THR A 123 47.27 7.44 14.56
N GLY A 124 48.08 7.05 13.59
CA GLY A 124 49.03 5.95 13.76
C GLY A 124 48.43 4.59 13.42
N VAL A 125 49.32 3.67 13.05
CA VAL A 125 48.96 2.38 12.47
C VAL A 125 48.20 1.49 13.44
N ASP A 126 48.66 1.40 14.69
CA ASP A 126 48.08 0.50 15.69
C ASP A 126 46.68 0.92 16.14
N ASP A 127 46.45 2.24 16.24
CA ASP A 127 45.14 2.79 16.58
C ASP A 127 44.14 2.58 15.45
N VAL A 128 44.57 2.68 14.19
CA VAL A 128 43.72 2.37 13.02
C VAL A 128 43.33 0.89 13.01
N VAL A 129 44.27 -0.02 13.22
CA VAL A 129 43.97 -1.47 13.29
C VAL A 129 43.00 -1.76 14.45
N SER A 130 43.21 -1.14 15.61
CA SER A 130 42.31 -1.28 16.76
C SER A 130 40.90 -0.76 16.47
N ALA A 131 40.80 0.40 15.81
CA ALA A 131 39.52 0.98 15.39
C ALA A 131 38.80 0.13 14.35
N VAL A 132 39.52 -0.52 13.42
CA VAL A 132 38.94 -1.47 12.44
C VAL A 132 38.30 -2.65 13.17
N ILE A 133 38.99 -3.23 14.16
CA ILE A 133 38.47 -4.35 14.96
C ILE A 133 37.25 -3.91 15.77
N ALA A 134 37.28 -2.71 16.34
CA ALA A 134 36.14 -2.15 17.07
C ALA A 134 34.93 -1.94 16.14
N CYS A 135 35.13 -1.45 14.92
CA CYS A 135 34.07 -1.38 13.91
C CYS A 135 33.48 -2.77 13.62
N TRP A 136 34.31 -3.80 13.44
CA TRP A 136 33.84 -5.17 13.26
C TRP A 136 33.04 -5.71 14.46
N ALA A 137 33.46 -5.38 15.68
CA ALA A 137 32.74 -5.74 16.90
C ALA A 137 31.36 -5.06 16.99
N SER A 138 31.22 -3.85 16.46
CA SER A 138 29.95 -3.09 16.47
C SER A 138 28.80 -3.79 15.72
N LEU A 139 29.12 -4.78 14.86
CA LEU A 139 28.11 -5.65 14.24
C LEU A 139 27.30 -6.45 15.27
N TRP A 140 27.83 -6.61 16.47
CA TRP A 140 27.31 -7.48 17.54
C TRP A 140 26.81 -6.70 18.76
N THR A 141 26.40 -5.44 18.60
CA THR A 141 25.72 -4.68 19.68
C THR A 141 24.37 -5.31 20.05
N PRO A 142 23.83 -5.07 21.27
CA PRO A 142 22.56 -5.69 21.68
C PRO A 142 21.40 -5.30 20.77
N ARG A 143 21.43 -4.05 20.27
CA ARG A 143 20.46 -3.51 19.30
C ARG A 143 20.58 -4.22 17.96
N ALA A 144 21.79 -4.38 17.42
CA ALA A 144 22.01 -5.04 16.14
C ALA A 144 21.61 -6.52 16.17
N ILE A 145 21.89 -7.23 17.27
CA ILE A 145 21.46 -8.63 17.49
C ILE A 145 19.93 -8.72 17.53
N SER A 146 19.28 -7.91 18.37
CA SER A 146 17.81 -7.89 18.50
C SER A 146 17.12 -7.53 17.18
N TYR A 147 17.69 -6.58 16.45
CA TYR A 147 17.15 -6.12 15.17
C TYR A 147 17.17 -7.24 14.12
N ARG A 148 18.29 -7.97 13.99
CA ARG A 148 18.40 -9.12 13.09
C ARG A 148 17.47 -10.26 13.46
N ALA A 149 17.33 -10.55 14.76
CA ALA A 149 16.40 -11.57 15.24
C ALA A 149 14.95 -11.24 14.85
N ARG A 150 14.52 -9.97 14.99
CA ARG A 150 13.18 -9.51 14.58
C ARG A 150 12.94 -9.60 13.08
N LEU A 151 13.97 -9.39 12.26
CA LEU A 151 13.88 -9.50 10.80
C LEU A 151 13.97 -10.95 10.30
N GLY A 152 14.21 -11.93 11.18
CA GLY A 152 14.38 -13.33 10.79
C GLY A 152 15.66 -13.58 9.96
N PHE A 153 16.66 -12.69 10.05
CA PHE A 153 17.92 -12.83 9.32
C PHE A 153 18.78 -13.90 9.99
N ALA A 154 18.84 -15.10 9.38
CA ALA A 154 19.68 -16.23 9.79
C ALA A 154 21.00 -16.36 8.99
N GLY A 155 21.30 -15.41 8.10
CA GLY A 155 22.49 -15.45 7.24
C GLY A 155 23.79 -15.04 7.94
N ARG A 156 24.93 -15.44 7.37
CA ARG A 156 26.27 -14.96 7.76
C ARG A 156 26.35 -13.45 7.48
N VAL A 157 26.72 -12.67 8.50
CA VAL A 157 26.81 -11.21 8.38
C VAL A 157 28.26 -10.80 8.40
N SER A 158 28.66 -9.99 7.42
CA SER A 158 30.01 -9.44 7.28
C SER A 158 29.96 -7.92 7.17
N LEU A 159 31.05 -7.26 7.57
CA LEU A 159 31.14 -5.81 7.64
C LEU A 159 32.40 -5.32 6.92
N ALA A 160 32.23 -4.37 5.99
CA ALA A 160 33.35 -3.62 5.42
C ALA A 160 33.68 -2.42 6.31
N VAL A 161 34.90 -1.89 6.22
CA VAL A 161 35.34 -0.72 6.99
C VAL A 161 35.94 0.32 6.05
N VAL A 162 35.46 1.54 6.14
CA VAL A 162 36.01 2.69 5.40
C VAL A 162 37.02 3.38 6.28
N VAL A 163 38.23 3.58 5.78
CA VAL A 163 39.26 4.44 6.37
C VAL A 163 39.40 5.66 5.48
N GLN A 164 39.08 6.84 5.98
CA GLN A 164 39.00 8.08 5.21
C GLN A 164 39.81 9.18 5.89
N THR A 165 40.58 9.96 5.13
CA THR A 165 41.31 11.13 5.65
C THR A 165 40.35 12.12 6.30
N MET A 166 40.69 12.60 7.50
CA MET A 166 39.93 13.64 8.18
C MET A 166 40.10 14.98 7.47
N VAL A 167 38.99 15.68 7.26
CA VAL A 167 39.00 17.09 6.83
C VAL A 167 39.11 17.94 8.09
N ASP A 168 40.09 18.85 8.13
CA ASP A 168 40.21 19.86 9.19
C ASP A 168 39.17 20.95 8.98
N ALA A 169 37.91 20.61 9.27
CA ALA A 169 36.76 21.37 8.81
C ALA A 169 36.52 22.64 9.64
N ASP A 170 36.36 23.79 8.97
CA ASP A 170 35.90 25.02 9.61
C ASP A 170 34.40 24.98 9.91
N THR A 171 33.64 24.36 9.01
CA THR A 171 32.21 24.09 9.14
C THR A 171 31.88 22.71 8.56
N ALA A 172 30.89 22.06 9.14
CA ALA A 172 30.41 20.77 8.67
C ALA A 172 28.91 20.66 8.90
N GLY A 173 28.28 19.72 8.22
CA GLY A 173 26.83 19.64 8.27
C GLY A 173 26.21 18.47 7.51
N VAL A 174 24.89 18.53 7.45
CA VAL A 174 24.05 17.60 6.68
C VAL A 174 23.26 18.41 5.67
N LEU A 175 23.16 17.90 4.44
CA LEU A 175 22.31 18.40 3.38
C LEU A 175 21.32 17.30 3.00
N PHE A 176 20.04 17.57 3.20
CA PHE A 176 18.96 16.81 2.58
C PHE A 176 18.56 17.50 1.28
N THR A 177 18.64 16.79 0.15
CA THR A 177 18.27 17.34 -1.16
C THR A 177 16.76 17.34 -1.42
N ALA A 178 15.97 16.92 -0.43
CA ALA A 178 14.53 17.05 -0.35
C ALA A 178 14.17 17.25 1.13
N ASN A 179 13.14 18.02 1.44
CA ASN A 179 12.75 18.32 2.80
C ASN A 179 12.19 17.04 3.49
N PRO A 180 12.89 16.49 4.50
CA PRO A 180 12.49 15.23 5.12
C PRO A 180 11.23 15.36 5.98
N ARG A 181 10.83 16.59 6.36
CA ARG A 181 9.65 16.86 7.18
C ARG A 181 8.39 17.02 6.35
N THR A 182 8.47 17.81 5.28
CA THR A 182 7.31 18.12 4.42
C THR A 182 7.18 17.17 3.24
N GLY A 183 8.25 16.44 2.91
CA GLY A 183 8.38 15.63 1.70
C GLY A 183 8.67 16.43 0.43
N ARG A 184 8.74 17.76 0.51
CA ARG A 184 8.93 18.64 -0.65
C ARG A 184 10.29 18.41 -1.31
N ARG A 185 10.28 18.20 -2.64
CA ARG A 185 11.45 17.94 -3.48
C ARG A 185 11.99 19.20 -4.16
N ASP A 186 11.29 20.32 -4.05
CA ASP A 186 11.74 21.66 -4.45
C ASP A 186 12.44 22.42 -3.31
N GLU A 187 12.53 21.81 -2.13
CA GLU A 187 13.22 22.33 -0.95
C GLU A 187 14.37 21.41 -0.54
N SER A 188 15.55 21.98 -0.40
CA SER A 188 16.67 21.34 0.29
C SER A 188 16.78 21.88 1.71
N VAL A 189 17.19 21.04 2.63
CA VAL A 189 17.40 21.41 4.05
C VAL A 189 18.87 21.23 4.38
N VAL A 190 19.48 22.27 4.92
CA VAL A 190 20.89 22.26 5.34
C VAL A 190 20.96 22.53 6.82
N ASP A 191 21.56 21.60 7.56
CA ASP A 191 21.98 21.79 8.94
C ASP A 191 23.49 22.04 8.95
N ALA A 192 23.93 23.12 9.59
CA ALA A 192 25.34 23.52 9.62
C ALA A 192 25.82 23.88 11.02
N GLY A 193 26.98 23.36 11.39
CA GLY A 193 27.70 23.67 12.64
C GLY A 193 29.14 24.11 12.37
N ARG A 194 29.77 24.73 13.38
CA ARG A 194 31.20 25.06 13.35
C ARG A 194 32.02 23.85 13.80
N GLY A 195 33.18 23.63 13.18
CA GLY A 195 34.07 22.51 13.49
C GLY A 195 33.57 21.17 12.91
N LEU A 196 33.93 20.06 13.59
CA LEU A 196 33.66 18.70 13.10
C LEU A 196 32.17 18.34 13.13
N GLY A 197 31.68 17.68 12.08
CA GLY A 197 30.27 17.31 11.92
C GLY A 197 29.77 16.21 12.86
N SER A 198 30.65 15.56 13.63
CA SER A 198 30.26 14.48 14.54
C SER A 198 29.36 14.93 15.68
N ALA A 199 29.58 16.13 16.20
CA ALA A 199 28.75 16.73 17.25
C ALA A 199 27.33 17.09 16.76
N LEU A 200 27.16 17.23 15.44
CA LEU A 200 25.87 17.47 14.81
C LEU A 200 25.07 16.18 14.65
N VAL A 201 25.72 15.12 14.17
CA VAL A 201 25.10 13.81 13.95
C VAL A 201 24.74 13.11 15.28
N SER A 202 25.50 13.37 16.36
CA SER A 202 25.18 12.91 17.71
C SER A 202 24.06 13.69 18.42
N GLY A 203 23.65 14.84 17.87
CA GLY A 203 22.63 15.72 18.45
C GLY A 203 23.10 16.52 19.68
N GLU A 204 24.41 16.62 19.89
CA GLU A 204 25.02 17.34 21.03
C GLU A 204 25.07 18.86 20.83
N VAL A 205 24.94 19.32 19.59
CA VAL A 205 24.97 20.75 19.21
C VAL A 205 23.71 21.10 18.42
N ILE A 206 23.16 22.28 18.70
CA ILE A 206 22.06 22.86 17.90
C ILE A 206 22.67 23.52 16.65
N PRO A 207 22.39 23.05 15.43
CA PRO A 207 22.87 23.68 14.20
C PRO A 207 22.12 24.95 13.84
N ASP A 208 22.70 25.72 12.91
CA ASP A 208 21.91 26.56 12.03
C ASP A 208 21.14 25.67 11.05
N ASN A 209 19.82 25.90 10.92
CA ASN A 209 18.97 25.24 9.94
C ASN A 209 18.60 26.21 8.82
N TYR A 210 18.79 25.78 7.58
CA TYR A 210 18.43 26.53 6.38
C TYR A 210 17.48 25.71 5.52
N VAL A 211 16.38 26.32 5.08
CA VAL A 211 15.53 25.79 4.02
C VAL A 211 15.77 26.62 2.78
N VAL A 212 16.19 25.97 1.69
CA VAL A 212 16.57 26.61 0.44
C VAL A 212 15.82 26.01 -0.72
N GLU A 213 15.52 26.82 -1.73
CA GLU A 213 14.98 26.32 -2.99
C GLU A 213 16.03 25.47 -3.72
N THR A 214 15.71 24.20 -3.98
CA THR A 214 16.66 23.23 -4.53
C THR A 214 17.25 23.68 -5.87
N LEU A 215 16.46 24.31 -6.74
CA LEU A 215 16.91 24.71 -8.07
C LEU A 215 17.84 25.93 -8.05
N THR A 216 17.56 26.93 -7.23
CA THR A 216 18.25 28.23 -7.27
C THR A 216 19.24 28.44 -6.14
N GLY A 217 19.14 27.67 -5.06
CA GLY A 217 19.88 27.91 -3.81
C GLY A 217 19.34 29.08 -2.98
N ALA A 218 18.22 29.70 -3.39
CA ALA A 218 17.65 30.84 -2.68
C ALA A 218 17.12 30.43 -1.29
N VAL A 219 17.51 31.17 -0.26
CA VAL A 219 17.06 30.93 1.12
C VAL A 219 15.58 31.28 1.26
N ARG A 220 14.78 30.28 1.63
CA ARG A 220 13.34 30.43 1.95
C ARG A 220 13.13 30.75 3.42
N SER A 221 13.84 30.05 4.30
CA SER A 221 13.86 30.31 5.74
C SER A 221 15.21 29.93 6.34
N LYS A 222 15.54 30.54 7.47
CA LYS A 222 16.72 30.20 8.28
C LYS A 222 16.39 30.32 9.76
N GLU A 223 16.90 29.38 10.54
CA GLU A 223 16.88 29.40 12.01
C GLU A 223 18.33 29.27 12.46
N LEU A 224 18.83 30.26 13.22
CA LEU A 224 20.24 30.30 13.63
C LEU A 224 20.37 29.87 15.08
N ALA A 225 21.37 29.06 15.39
CA ALA A 225 21.68 28.68 16.76
C ALA A 225 22.31 29.83 17.55
N GLY A 226 22.94 30.78 16.86
CA GLY A 226 23.56 31.97 17.44
C GLY A 226 23.22 33.27 16.72
N SER A 227 23.90 34.35 17.09
CA SER A 227 23.70 35.68 16.50
C SER A 227 24.29 35.85 15.10
N THR A 228 25.14 34.92 14.65
CA THR A 228 25.81 34.97 13.35
C THR A 228 25.62 33.66 12.60
N ALA A 229 25.32 33.77 11.31
CA ALA A 229 25.16 32.61 10.43
C ALA A 229 26.51 31.89 10.23
N VAL A 230 26.49 30.57 10.34
CA VAL A 230 27.63 29.68 10.08
C VAL A 230 27.99 29.68 8.59
N LEU A 231 26.98 29.76 7.71
CA LEU A 231 27.17 29.72 6.25
C LEU A 231 26.84 31.04 5.57
N THR A 232 27.64 31.39 4.56
CA THR A 232 27.34 32.48 3.63
C THR A 232 26.33 32.01 2.58
N ALA A 233 25.60 32.94 1.97
CA ALA A 233 24.67 32.62 0.88
C ALA A 233 25.38 31.96 -0.33
N ALA A 234 26.61 32.38 -0.63
CA ALA A 234 27.41 31.79 -1.71
C ALA A 234 27.78 30.33 -1.43
N LYS A 235 28.27 30.03 -0.22
CA LYS A 235 28.61 28.66 0.20
C LYS A 235 27.38 27.76 0.24
N LEU A 236 26.24 28.28 0.71
CA LEU A 236 24.96 27.56 0.71
C LEU A 236 24.50 27.21 -0.71
N SER A 237 24.57 28.16 -1.66
CA SER A 237 24.26 27.89 -3.07
C SER A 237 25.21 26.86 -3.70
N ALA A 238 26.50 26.92 -3.38
CA ALA A 238 27.49 25.94 -3.85
C ALA A 238 27.19 24.53 -3.31
N LEU A 239 26.82 24.43 -2.03
CA LEU A 239 26.43 23.16 -1.39
C LEU A 239 25.16 22.56 -2.01
N VAL A 240 24.14 23.38 -2.29
CA VAL A 240 22.92 22.93 -2.98
C VAL A 240 23.21 22.46 -4.41
N ALA A 241 24.07 23.18 -5.14
CA ALA A 241 24.50 22.78 -6.48
C ALA A 241 25.27 21.45 -6.46
N LEU A 242 26.12 21.23 -5.44
CA LEU A 242 26.79 19.95 -5.22
C LEU A 242 25.78 18.83 -4.94
N GLY A 243 24.80 19.07 -4.06
CA GLY A 243 23.73 18.11 -3.78
C GLY A 243 22.91 17.74 -5.02
N ARG A 244 22.63 18.71 -5.90
CA ARG A 244 21.95 18.45 -7.18
C ARG A 244 22.74 17.52 -8.10
N ARG A 245 24.06 17.73 -8.23
CA ARG A 245 24.93 16.84 -9.02
C ARG A 245 24.90 15.40 -8.48
N ILE A 246 24.85 15.25 -7.15
CA ILE A 246 24.72 13.95 -6.50
C ILE A 246 23.34 13.34 -6.81
N VAL A 247 22.25 14.11 -6.72
CA VAL A 247 20.90 13.63 -7.10
C VAL A 247 20.84 13.23 -8.58
N GLU A 248 21.49 13.97 -9.48
CA GLU A 248 21.58 13.62 -10.90
C GLU A 248 22.33 12.29 -11.12
N LEU A 249 23.36 12.01 -10.31
CA LEU A 249 24.12 10.76 -10.34
C LEU A 249 23.28 9.55 -9.86
N TYR A 250 22.57 9.70 -8.74
CA TYR A 250 21.83 8.61 -8.10
C TYR A 250 20.37 8.47 -8.57
N GLY A 251 19.78 9.52 -9.15
CA GLY A 251 18.40 9.57 -9.61
C GLY A 251 17.34 9.62 -8.49
N VAL A 252 17.74 9.79 -7.23
CA VAL A 252 16.87 9.83 -6.04
C VAL A 252 17.32 10.95 -5.09
N PRO A 253 16.44 11.45 -4.20
CA PRO A 253 16.83 12.38 -3.15
C PRO A 253 17.87 11.77 -2.21
N MET A 254 18.85 12.58 -1.79
CA MET A 254 20.02 12.16 -1.04
C MET A 254 20.14 12.91 0.28
N ASP A 255 20.60 12.20 1.30
CA ASP A 255 21.10 12.68 2.58
C ASP A 255 22.63 12.68 2.50
N ILE A 256 23.23 13.86 2.60
CA ILE A 256 24.64 14.12 2.32
C ILE A 256 25.29 14.73 3.56
N GLU A 257 26.29 14.05 4.10
CA GLU A 257 27.18 14.64 5.09
C GLU A 257 28.32 15.35 4.37
N TRP A 258 28.60 16.58 4.78
CA TRP A 258 29.60 17.43 4.15
C TRP A 258 30.49 18.14 5.18
N ALA A 259 31.68 18.51 4.74
CA ALA A 259 32.63 19.32 5.48
C ALA A 259 33.17 20.42 4.56
N SER A 260 33.61 21.54 5.12
CA SER A 260 34.32 22.58 4.38
C SER A 260 35.61 22.99 5.07
N LEU A 261 36.56 23.47 4.27
CA LEU A 261 37.74 24.18 4.72
C LEU A 261 37.92 25.41 3.84
N GLY A 262 37.66 26.60 4.38
CA GLY A 262 37.59 27.81 3.57
C GLY A 262 36.44 27.74 2.57
N GLU A 263 36.70 27.89 1.27
CA GLU A 263 35.67 27.78 0.22
C GLU A 263 35.56 26.35 -0.36
N GLU A 264 36.46 25.43 0.02
CA GLU A 264 36.44 24.05 -0.48
C GLU A 264 35.38 23.22 0.25
N LEU A 265 34.60 22.46 -0.51
CA LEU A 265 33.55 21.57 -0.01
C LEU A 265 33.96 20.11 -0.24
N PHE A 266 33.74 19.29 0.78
CA PHE A 266 34.02 17.85 0.76
C PHE A 266 32.75 17.07 1.09
N VAL A 267 32.49 16.00 0.34
CA VAL A 267 31.44 15.02 0.62
C VAL A 267 32.05 13.89 1.43
N VAL A 268 31.64 13.76 2.69
CA VAL A 268 32.16 12.71 3.58
C VAL A 268 31.26 11.48 3.59
N GLN A 269 29.97 11.63 3.27
CA GLN A 269 29.03 10.52 3.12
C GLN A 269 27.85 10.97 2.24
N ALA A 270 27.26 10.04 1.48
CA ALA A 270 25.97 10.26 0.84
C ALA A 270 25.16 8.96 0.84
N ARG A 271 23.84 9.07 1.07
CA ARG A 271 22.91 7.94 1.02
C ARG A 271 21.52 8.36 0.55
N PRO A 272 20.70 7.47 -0.04
CA PRO A 272 19.33 7.79 -0.42
C PRO A 272 18.44 8.11 0.80
N ILE A 273 17.53 9.09 0.66
CA ILE A 273 16.50 9.35 1.68
C ILE A 273 15.40 8.30 1.57
N THR A 274 15.37 7.34 2.50
CA THR A 274 14.45 6.19 2.48
C THR A 274 13.07 6.48 3.08
N GLY A 275 12.94 7.55 3.89
CA GLY A 275 11.68 7.94 4.53
C GLY A 275 10.64 8.54 3.60
N LEU A 276 11.05 9.05 2.44
CA LEU A 276 10.15 9.72 1.49
C LEU A 276 9.26 8.72 0.75
N TYR A 277 8.02 9.13 0.47
CA TYR A 277 7.16 8.35 -0.40
C TYR A 277 7.58 8.54 -1.88
N PRO A 278 7.69 7.46 -2.67
CA PRO A 278 8.02 7.57 -4.09
C PRO A 278 6.90 8.26 -4.86
N LEU A 279 7.24 9.23 -5.73
CA LEU A 279 6.27 9.88 -6.61
C LEU A 279 6.00 9.05 -7.88
N PRO A 280 4.80 9.19 -8.47
CA PRO A 280 4.56 8.86 -9.88
C PRO A 280 5.63 9.48 -10.76
N LEU A 281 6.09 8.77 -11.80
CA LEU A 281 7.27 9.10 -12.63
C LEU A 281 7.67 10.59 -12.58
N PRO A 282 8.86 10.92 -12.06
CA PRO A 282 9.24 12.30 -11.80
C PRO A 282 9.19 13.10 -13.10
N ASN A 283 8.52 14.24 -13.04
CA ASN A 283 8.66 15.24 -14.08
C ASN A 283 10.04 15.90 -13.89
N PRO A 284 10.95 15.86 -14.87
CA PRO A 284 12.28 16.44 -14.73
C PRO A 284 12.25 17.98 -14.55
N GLN A 285 11.11 18.63 -14.78
CA GLN A 285 10.92 20.05 -14.47
C GLN A 285 9.60 20.24 -13.71
N PRO A 286 9.62 20.87 -12.51
CA PRO A 286 8.39 21.17 -11.79
C PRO A 286 7.44 21.98 -12.67
N HIS A 287 6.19 21.54 -12.81
CA HIS A 287 5.21 22.36 -13.50
C HIS A 287 4.92 23.65 -12.69
N PRO A 288 4.64 24.80 -13.35
CA PRO A 288 4.19 26.01 -12.66
C PRO A 288 2.91 25.80 -11.83
N THR A 289 2.18 24.74 -12.17
CA THR A 289 0.97 24.29 -11.47
C THR A 289 1.13 22.80 -11.19
N PRO A 290 1.27 22.37 -9.92
CA PRO A 290 1.62 20.99 -9.62
C PRO A 290 0.52 20.01 -10.03
N GLU A 291 0.93 18.82 -10.48
CA GLU A 291 0.03 17.67 -10.58
C GLU A 291 -0.37 17.17 -9.19
N VAL A 292 -1.62 16.71 -9.06
CA VAL A 292 -2.17 16.15 -7.81
C VAL A 292 -2.65 14.76 -8.14
N TRP A 293 -2.23 13.77 -7.35
CA TRP A 293 -2.66 12.38 -7.51
C TRP A 293 -3.38 11.87 -6.28
N PHE A 294 -4.42 11.11 -6.54
CA PHE A 294 -5.26 10.45 -5.55
C PHE A 294 -4.98 8.94 -5.55
N SER A 295 -4.90 8.36 -4.35
CA SER A 295 -4.62 6.93 -4.16
C SER A 295 -5.78 6.05 -4.65
N PHE A 296 -5.53 5.21 -5.66
CA PHE A 296 -6.50 4.19 -6.09
C PHE A 296 -6.76 3.16 -4.98
N GLY A 297 -5.73 2.81 -4.22
CA GLY A 297 -5.82 1.86 -3.11
C GLY A 297 -6.73 2.36 -2.00
N ALA A 298 -6.65 3.65 -1.64
CA ALA A 298 -7.54 4.27 -0.67
C ALA A 298 -9.01 4.20 -1.11
N PHE A 299 -9.28 4.38 -2.40
CA PHE A 299 -10.62 4.21 -2.95
C PHE A 299 -11.12 2.76 -2.94
N GLN A 300 -10.22 1.80 -3.19
CA GLN A 300 -10.56 0.37 -3.25
C GLN A 300 -10.58 -0.33 -1.88
N GLY A 301 -10.03 0.30 -0.83
CA GLY A 301 -9.79 -0.34 0.46
C GLY A 301 -8.61 -1.32 0.46
N VAL A 302 -7.75 -1.29 -0.56
CA VAL A 302 -6.56 -2.14 -0.71
C VAL A 302 -5.32 -1.25 -0.65
N LEU A 303 -4.70 -1.18 0.52
CA LEU A 303 -3.51 -0.36 0.76
C LEU A 303 -2.19 -1.15 0.65
N GLU A 304 -2.27 -2.47 0.44
CA GLU A 304 -1.09 -3.29 0.18
C GLU A 304 -0.49 -2.97 -1.20
N PRO A 305 0.81 -3.22 -1.40
CA PRO A 305 1.42 -3.11 -2.73
C PRO A 305 0.81 -4.15 -3.69
N ILE A 306 0.69 -3.76 -4.96
CA ILE A 306 0.13 -4.56 -6.05
C ILE A 306 1.30 -5.14 -6.86
N THR A 307 1.19 -6.41 -7.26
CA THR A 307 2.21 -7.07 -8.08
C THR A 307 2.43 -6.36 -9.42
N PRO A 308 3.62 -6.46 -10.05
CA PRO A 308 3.89 -5.88 -11.37
C PRO A 308 2.84 -6.25 -12.43
N LEU A 309 2.41 -7.52 -12.48
CA LEU A 309 1.37 -7.99 -13.39
C LEU A 309 0.02 -7.32 -13.10
N GLY A 310 -0.34 -7.21 -11.82
CA GLY A 310 -1.55 -6.53 -11.37
C GLY A 310 -1.57 -5.04 -11.72
N LEU A 311 -0.45 -4.34 -11.51
CA LEU A 311 -0.31 -2.91 -11.82
C LEU A 311 -0.54 -2.64 -13.31
N ASP A 312 0.11 -3.40 -14.19
CA ASP A 312 -0.07 -3.24 -15.64
C ASP A 312 -1.50 -3.60 -16.06
N THR A 313 -2.07 -4.68 -15.50
CA THR A 313 -3.47 -5.05 -15.76
C THR A 313 -4.45 -3.93 -15.38
N LEU A 314 -4.26 -3.29 -14.22
CA LEU A 314 -5.11 -2.18 -13.79
C LEU A 314 -4.91 -0.93 -14.65
N ARG A 315 -3.67 -0.63 -15.08
CA ARG A 315 -3.39 0.45 -16.03
C ARG A 315 -4.07 0.21 -17.37
N ILE A 316 -4.02 -1.02 -17.88
CA ILE A 316 -4.73 -1.44 -19.10
C ILE A 316 -6.23 -1.23 -18.96
N LEU A 317 -6.84 -1.74 -17.87
CA LEU A 317 -8.27 -1.60 -17.61
C LEU A 317 -8.71 -0.13 -17.54
N LEU A 318 -8.03 0.68 -16.71
CA LEU A 318 -8.40 2.07 -16.49
C LEU A 318 -8.18 2.94 -17.73
N SER A 319 -7.22 2.58 -18.60
CA SER A 319 -7.02 3.24 -19.90
C SER A 319 -8.14 2.92 -20.91
N GLY A 320 -9.02 1.97 -20.60
CA GLY A 320 -10.26 1.73 -21.33
C GLY A 320 -11.36 2.77 -21.08
N ALA A 321 -11.40 3.42 -19.91
CA ALA A 321 -12.49 4.34 -19.55
C ALA A 321 -12.70 5.51 -20.54
N PRO A 322 -11.64 6.17 -21.07
CA PRO A 322 -11.78 7.24 -22.06
C PRO A 322 -12.52 6.82 -23.35
N ARG A 323 -12.58 5.52 -23.69
CA ARG A 323 -13.29 5.03 -24.89
C ARG A 323 -14.80 5.23 -24.80
N VAL A 324 -15.36 5.34 -23.60
CA VAL A 324 -16.78 5.72 -23.40
C VAL A 324 -17.09 7.09 -24.05
N LEU A 325 -16.08 7.96 -24.11
CA LEU A 325 -16.13 9.29 -24.72
C LEU A 325 -15.50 9.31 -26.13
N GLY A 326 -15.25 8.15 -26.74
CA GLY A 326 -14.66 8.03 -28.06
C GLY A 326 -13.15 8.27 -28.12
N ARG A 327 -12.45 8.34 -26.98
CA ARG A 327 -10.99 8.57 -26.93
C ARG A 327 -10.25 7.26 -26.70
N ARG A 328 -9.15 7.05 -27.43
CA ARG A 328 -8.21 5.94 -27.18
C ARG A 328 -6.99 6.47 -26.45
N VAL A 329 -6.54 5.74 -25.44
CA VAL A 329 -5.36 6.08 -24.65
C VAL A 329 -4.51 4.81 -24.54
N ASP A 330 -3.23 4.92 -24.86
CA ASP A 330 -2.27 3.85 -24.62
C ASP A 330 -1.90 3.85 -23.13
N TRP A 331 -2.09 2.71 -22.47
CA TRP A 331 -1.84 2.55 -21.05
C TRP A 331 -0.36 2.74 -20.68
N ARG A 332 0.55 2.51 -21.65
CA ARG A 332 2.00 2.66 -21.46
C ARG A 332 2.40 4.12 -21.26
N THR A 333 1.73 5.04 -21.94
CA THR A 333 2.01 6.49 -21.92
C THR A 333 0.97 7.30 -21.13
N ASN A 334 -0.03 6.64 -20.53
CA ASN A 334 -1.13 7.27 -19.83
C ASN A 334 -0.69 7.98 -18.53
N ARG A 335 -0.50 9.30 -18.57
CA ARG A 335 -0.18 10.12 -17.36
C ARG A 335 -1.31 10.21 -16.33
N ALA A 336 -2.54 9.84 -16.68
CA ALA A 336 -3.66 9.91 -15.74
C ALA A 336 -3.67 8.76 -14.71
N VAL A 337 -2.95 7.67 -15.01
CA VAL A 337 -2.89 6.47 -14.16
C VAL A 337 -1.44 6.01 -14.08
N GLN A 338 -0.81 6.21 -12.93
CA GLN A 338 0.63 6.00 -12.76
C GLN A 338 0.93 5.14 -11.53
N PRO A 339 1.93 4.24 -11.60
CA PRO A 339 2.37 3.49 -10.43
C PRO A 339 3.39 4.29 -9.60
N ALA A 340 3.32 4.20 -8.28
CA ALA A 340 4.35 4.68 -7.35
C ALA A 340 4.27 3.95 -6.00
N GLY A 341 5.41 3.46 -5.49
CA GLY A 341 5.47 2.65 -4.27
C GLY A 341 4.68 1.35 -4.39
N GLU A 342 4.79 0.68 -5.56
CA GLU A 342 4.02 -0.50 -5.94
C GLU A 342 2.49 -0.33 -5.80
N ARG A 343 1.98 0.90 -5.89
CA ARG A 343 0.56 1.23 -5.79
C ARG A 343 0.14 2.12 -6.95
N LEU A 344 -1.16 2.18 -7.22
CA LEU A 344 -1.70 2.93 -8.35
C LEU A 344 -2.24 4.30 -7.92
N TRP A 345 -1.93 5.32 -8.71
CA TRP A 345 -2.25 6.72 -8.47
C TRP A 345 -3.03 7.30 -9.64
N LEU A 346 -4.16 7.96 -9.33
CA LEU A 346 -5.04 8.59 -10.30
C LEU A 346 -4.84 10.10 -10.28
N ARG A 347 -4.53 10.69 -11.43
CA ARG A 347 -4.34 12.13 -11.53
C ARG A 347 -5.67 12.88 -11.36
N ALA A 348 -5.70 13.86 -10.47
CA ALA A 348 -6.89 14.56 -9.98
C ALA A 348 -6.87 16.09 -10.17
N ASP A 349 -5.74 16.69 -10.57
CA ASP A 349 -5.61 18.16 -10.73
C ASP A 349 -6.64 18.75 -11.71
N GLY A 350 -6.95 18.05 -12.81
CA GLY A 350 -7.99 18.47 -13.76
C GLY A 350 -9.40 18.57 -13.15
N LEU A 351 -9.71 17.79 -12.10
CA LEU A 351 -10.98 17.85 -11.38
C LEU A 351 -11.09 19.10 -10.52
N LEU A 352 -9.98 19.55 -9.94
CA LEU A 352 -9.91 20.75 -9.11
C LEU A 352 -9.98 22.03 -9.96
N ARG A 353 -9.41 21.99 -11.17
CA ARG A 353 -9.26 23.18 -12.02
C ARG A 353 -10.54 23.56 -12.78
N VAL A 354 -11.44 22.61 -13.06
CA VAL A 354 -12.69 22.88 -13.80
C VAL A 354 -13.85 23.10 -12.82
N ARG A 355 -14.43 24.31 -12.80
CA ARG A 355 -15.48 24.70 -11.83
C ARG A 355 -16.65 23.71 -11.72
N SER A 356 -17.14 23.19 -12.85
CA SER A 356 -18.25 22.23 -12.87
C SER A 356 -17.87 20.85 -12.34
N LEU A 357 -16.62 20.41 -12.54
CA LEU A 357 -16.11 19.14 -12.00
C LEU A 357 -15.74 19.26 -10.52
N ARG A 358 -15.31 20.45 -10.08
CA ARG A 358 -15.06 20.76 -8.66
C ARG A 358 -16.32 20.58 -7.81
N THR A 359 -17.49 20.98 -8.34
CA THR A 359 -18.78 20.72 -7.68
C THR A 359 -19.04 19.22 -7.52
N LEU A 360 -18.64 18.39 -8.49
CA LEU A 360 -18.76 16.94 -8.41
C LEU A 360 -17.84 16.35 -7.34
N VAL A 361 -16.59 16.83 -7.25
CA VAL A 361 -15.67 16.46 -6.17
C VAL A 361 -16.27 16.79 -4.81
N HIS A 362 -16.79 18.00 -4.61
CA HIS A 362 -17.40 18.43 -3.34
C HIS A 362 -18.68 17.68 -2.96
N GLN A 363 -19.48 17.23 -3.93
CA GLN A 363 -20.76 16.59 -3.66
C GLN A 363 -20.67 15.06 -3.60
N PHE A 364 -19.82 14.44 -4.42
CA PHE A 364 -19.76 12.98 -4.56
C PHE A 364 -18.58 12.34 -3.86
N LEU A 365 -17.40 12.96 -3.89
CA LEU A 365 -16.21 12.33 -3.29
C LEU A 365 -16.36 12.11 -1.78
N PRO A 366 -16.93 13.05 -0.99
CA PRO A 366 -17.21 12.81 0.43
C PRO A 366 -18.08 11.59 0.73
N LEU A 367 -18.98 11.21 -0.19
CA LEU A 367 -19.85 10.04 -0.01
C LEU A 367 -19.10 8.71 -0.20
N VAL A 368 -17.97 8.73 -0.90
CA VAL A 368 -17.22 7.53 -1.27
C VAL A 368 -15.90 7.42 -0.51
N GLU A 369 -15.16 8.52 -0.41
CA GLU A 369 -13.88 8.61 0.30
C GLU A 369 -13.74 10.04 0.88
N PRO A 370 -14.15 10.26 2.14
CA PRO A 370 -14.22 11.60 2.74
C PRO A 370 -12.85 12.18 3.12
N GLY A 371 -11.86 11.34 3.41
CA GLY A 371 -10.51 11.79 3.80
C GLY A 371 -9.83 12.58 2.69
N SER A 372 -9.73 12.01 1.48
CA SER A 372 -9.14 12.73 0.35
C SER A 372 -10.03 13.85 -0.16
N ALA A 373 -11.35 13.79 0.04
CA ALA A 373 -12.21 14.92 -0.30
C ALA A 373 -11.86 16.18 0.52
N ALA A 374 -11.60 16.01 1.83
CA ALA A 374 -11.16 17.11 2.69
C ALA A 374 -9.80 17.67 2.25
N ILE A 375 -8.82 16.79 1.98
CA ILE A 375 -7.49 17.22 1.52
C ILE A 375 -7.58 17.92 0.16
N LEU A 376 -8.33 17.38 -0.81
CA LEU A 376 -8.52 17.98 -2.13
C LEU A 376 -9.22 19.35 -2.05
N ALA A 377 -10.16 19.51 -1.11
CA ALA A 377 -10.81 20.80 -0.87
C ALA A 377 -9.81 21.84 -0.36
N ALA A 378 -8.95 21.48 0.60
CA ALA A 378 -7.91 22.34 1.13
C ALA A 378 -6.86 22.72 0.06
N LEU A 379 -6.38 21.73 -0.70
CA LEU A 379 -5.45 21.96 -1.82
C LEU A 379 -6.05 22.88 -2.89
N GLY A 380 -7.36 22.78 -3.14
CA GLY A 380 -8.05 23.62 -4.12
C GLY A 380 -8.13 25.12 -3.78
N GLU A 381 -7.79 25.52 -2.55
CA GLU A 381 -7.69 26.91 -2.14
C GLU A 381 -6.30 27.52 -2.42
N GLU A 382 -5.27 26.68 -2.60
CA GLU A 382 -3.89 27.10 -2.90
C GLU A 382 -3.83 27.84 -4.25
N PRO A 383 -3.17 29.01 -4.34
CA PRO A 383 -3.10 29.80 -5.58
C PRO A 383 -2.66 29.03 -6.82
N ALA A 384 -1.70 28.10 -6.67
CA ALA A 384 -1.15 27.29 -7.76
C ALA A 384 -2.11 26.20 -8.29
N LEU A 385 -3.13 25.84 -7.51
CA LEU A 385 -4.14 24.81 -7.82
C LEU A 385 -5.54 25.40 -8.01
N ARG A 386 -5.68 26.74 -7.96
CA ARG A 386 -6.95 27.43 -8.18
C ARG A 386 -7.52 27.14 -9.57
N PRO A 387 -8.85 27.17 -9.72
CA PRO A 387 -9.50 26.96 -11.00
C PRO A 387 -9.00 27.95 -12.06
N VAL A 388 -8.36 27.42 -13.10
CA VAL A 388 -8.11 28.16 -14.33
C VAL A 388 -9.35 27.97 -15.21
N HIS A 389 -9.83 29.03 -15.87
CA HIS A 389 -10.87 28.92 -16.89
C HIS A 389 -10.36 28.13 -18.11
N GLN A 390 -10.24 26.80 -17.98
CA GLN A 390 -10.04 25.89 -19.10
C GLN A 390 -11.41 25.35 -19.52
N ILE A 391 -11.92 25.88 -20.63
CA ILE A 391 -13.09 25.31 -21.29
C ILE A 391 -12.62 24.00 -21.93
N PRO A 392 -13.24 22.84 -21.60
CA PRO A 392 -12.92 21.60 -22.28
C PRO A 392 -13.11 21.77 -23.79
N SER A 393 -12.29 21.10 -24.61
CA SER A 393 -12.43 21.22 -26.06
C SER A 393 -13.86 20.89 -26.50
N ALA A 394 -14.39 21.61 -27.50
CA ALA A 394 -15.74 21.38 -28.05
C ALA A 394 -16.09 19.90 -28.28
N PRO A 395 -15.21 19.04 -28.85
CA PRO A 395 -15.52 17.60 -28.99
C PRO A 395 -15.63 16.87 -27.65
N THR A 396 -14.85 17.25 -26.63
CA THR A 396 -14.96 16.68 -25.28
C THR A 396 -16.28 17.06 -24.63
N VAL A 397 -16.70 18.32 -24.77
CA VAL A 397 -18.00 18.79 -24.26
C VAL A 397 -19.15 18.05 -24.94
N ALA A 398 -19.11 17.91 -26.27
CA ALA A 398 -20.12 17.17 -27.03
C ALA A 398 -20.19 15.69 -26.61
N ALA A 399 -19.05 15.03 -26.43
CA ALA A 399 -18.99 13.64 -25.96
C ALA A 399 -19.56 13.47 -24.54
N LEU A 400 -19.21 14.38 -23.62
CA LEU A 400 -19.75 14.40 -22.26
C LEU A 400 -21.27 14.64 -22.25
N ALA A 401 -21.75 15.59 -23.05
CA ALA A 401 -23.18 15.87 -23.20
C ALA A 401 -23.93 14.66 -23.77
N ALA A 402 -23.37 14.00 -24.79
CA ALA A 402 -23.94 12.79 -25.38
C ALA A 402 -23.92 11.59 -24.40
N PHE A 403 -22.91 11.49 -23.54
CA PHE A 403 -22.88 10.49 -22.47
C PHE A 403 -23.93 10.80 -21.39
N ALA A 404 -23.99 12.04 -20.91
CA ALA A 404 -24.94 12.49 -19.91
C ALA A 404 -26.40 12.32 -20.40
N SER A 405 -26.69 12.63 -21.66
CA SER A 405 -28.03 12.45 -22.24
C SER A 405 -28.45 10.97 -22.31
N ARG A 406 -27.51 10.08 -22.66
CA ARG A 406 -27.71 8.62 -22.61
C ARG A 406 -27.93 8.11 -21.19
N VAL A 407 -27.18 8.62 -20.22
CA VAL A 407 -27.37 8.27 -18.80
C VAL A 407 -28.73 8.75 -18.30
N ALA A 408 -29.13 9.97 -18.64
CA ALA A 408 -30.43 10.54 -18.23
C ALA A 408 -31.63 9.85 -18.89
N SER A 409 -31.55 9.47 -20.17
CA SER A 409 -32.63 8.75 -20.86
C SER A 409 -32.80 7.34 -20.31
N ARG A 410 -31.69 6.60 -20.13
CA ARG A 410 -31.70 5.26 -19.53
C ARG A 410 -32.08 5.29 -18.06
N GLY A 411 -31.60 6.27 -17.28
CA GLY A 411 -31.94 6.43 -15.88
C GLY A 411 -33.43 6.63 -15.64
N ARG A 412 -34.11 7.38 -16.51
CA ARG A 412 -35.59 7.49 -16.50
C ARG A 412 -36.27 6.14 -16.74
N SER A 413 -35.73 5.31 -17.63
CA SER A 413 -36.23 3.95 -17.85
C SER A 413 -35.95 3.04 -16.66
N SER A 414 -34.77 3.14 -16.04
CA SER A 414 -34.39 2.41 -14.82
C SER A 414 -35.32 2.71 -13.65
N LEU A 415 -35.74 3.97 -13.47
CA LEU A 415 -36.71 4.34 -12.43
C LEU A 415 -38.12 3.78 -12.70
N ARG A 416 -38.51 3.61 -13.97
CA ARG A 416 -39.82 3.02 -14.34
C ARG A 416 -39.82 1.50 -14.15
N ASN A 417 -38.73 0.83 -14.49
CA ASN A 417 -38.59 -0.62 -14.32
C ASN A 417 -37.20 -1.00 -13.78
N PRO A 418 -36.98 -0.88 -12.45
CA PRO A 418 -35.71 -1.18 -11.80
C PRO A 418 -35.17 -2.58 -12.09
N ILE A 419 -36.04 -3.58 -12.05
CA ILE A 419 -35.67 -4.99 -12.22
C ILE A 419 -35.22 -5.25 -13.66
N ALA A 420 -35.90 -4.68 -14.66
CA ALA A 420 -35.50 -4.81 -16.05
C ALA A 420 -34.14 -4.14 -16.34
N ALA A 421 -33.87 -3.00 -15.71
CA ALA A 421 -32.57 -2.33 -15.82
C ALA A 421 -31.42 -3.19 -15.27
N ARG A 422 -31.62 -3.81 -14.09
CA ARG A 422 -30.66 -4.78 -13.55
C ARG A 422 -30.44 -5.96 -14.50
N ARG A 423 -31.52 -6.63 -14.95
CA ARG A 423 -31.42 -7.75 -15.90
C ARG A 423 -30.72 -7.38 -17.22
N HIS A 424 -30.78 -6.12 -17.62
CA HIS A 424 -30.05 -5.65 -18.80
C HIS A 424 -28.55 -5.56 -18.54
N LEU A 425 -28.13 -5.08 -17.36
CA LEU A 425 -26.74 -5.11 -16.91
C LEU A 425 -26.24 -6.56 -16.80
N ASP A 426 -27.01 -7.46 -16.17
CA ASP A 426 -26.63 -8.87 -16.00
C ASP A 426 -26.37 -9.56 -17.35
N ARG A 427 -27.23 -9.33 -18.35
CA ARG A 427 -27.03 -9.86 -19.73
C ARG A 427 -25.80 -9.28 -20.43
N ALA A 428 -25.37 -8.07 -20.10
CA ALA A 428 -24.15 -7.50 -20.65
C ALA A 428 -22.90 -8.09 -19.99
N VAL A 429 -22.98 -8.34 -18.68
CA VAL A 429 -21.96 -9.04 -17.90
C VAL A 429 -21.73 -10.44 -18.46
N THR A 430 -22.78 -11.25 -18.62
CA THR A 430 -22.66 -12.61 -19.21
C THR A 430 -21.98 -12.56 -20.57
N ARG A 431 -22.42 -11.69 -21.48
CA ARG A 431 -21.81 -11.55 -22.80
C ARG A 431 -20.34 -11.13 -22.76
N LEU A 432 -19.92 -10.32 -21.80
CA LEU A 432 -18.52 -9.93 -21.63
C LEU A 432 -17.68 -11.15 -21.19
N LEU A 433 -18.17 -11.90 -20.21
CA LEU A 433 -17.50 -13.10 -19.69
C LEU A 433 -17.43 -14.23 -20.73
N ASP A 434 -18.47 -14.41 -21.53
CA ASP A 434 -18.48 -15.39 -22.64
C ASP A 434 -17.38 -15.08 -23.68
N ARG A 435 -17.17 -13.80 -23.97
CA ARG A 435 -16.09 -13.36 -24.88
C ARG A 435 -14.72 -13.62 -24.29
N VAL A 436 -14.51 -13.31 -23.00
CA VAL A 436 -13.26 -13.62 -22.29
C VAL A 436 -13.00 -15.13 -22.33
N THR A 437 -14.01 -15.94 -22.01
CA THR A 437 -13.94 -17.41 -22.05
C THR A 437 -13.55 -17.93 -23.44
N THR A 438 -14.18 -17.38 -24.49
CA THR A 438 -13.89 -17.74 -25.88
C THR A 438 -12.46 -17.39 -26.26
N HIS A 439 -11.99 -16.18 -25.91
CA HIS A 439 -10.62 -15.74 -26.19
C HIS A 439 -9.59 -16.58 -25.43
N MET A 440 -9.85 -16.91 -24.15
CA MET A 440 -8.97 -17.77 -23.36
C MET A 440 -8.90 -19.20 -23.91
N SER A 441 -10.04 -19.75 -24.34
CA SER A 441 -10.11 -21.07 -24.97
C SER A 441 -9.33 -21.09 -26.29
N LYS A 442 -9.41 -20.02 -27.08
CA LYS A 442 -8.61 -19.87 -28.30
C LYS A 442 -7.12 -19.75 -27.98
N ALA A 443 -6.76 -18.96 -26.97
CA ALA A 443 -5.37 -18.77 -26.55
C ALA A 443 -4.72 -20.08 -26.08
N ALA A 444 -5.48 -20.93 -25.38
CA ALA A 444 -5.01 -22.25 -24.92
C ALA A 444 -4.69 -23.23 -26.07
N ARG A 445 -5.21 -23.00 -27.27
CA ARG A 445 -5.00 -23.85 -28.46
C ARG A 445 -3.82 -23.42 -29.34
N ALA A 446 -3.06 -22.40 -28.94
CA ALA A 446 -1.85 -22.01 -29.69
C ALA A 446 -0.79 -23.11 -29.60
N ASP A 447 -0.07 -23.33 -30.72
CA ASP A 447 0.79 -24.49 -30.90
C ASP A 447 2.00 -24.50 -29.96
N THR A 448 2.57 -23.32 -29.68
CA THR A 448 3.78 -23.18 -28.85
C THR A 448 3.47 -22.65 -27.45
N PRO A 449 4.26 -23.02 -26.41
CA PRO A 449 4.17 -22.44 -25.06
C PRO A 449 4.17 -20.91 -25.05
N GLN A 450 5.12 -20.29 -25.77
CA GLN A 450 5.19 -18.83 -25.93
C GLN A 450 3.97 -18.29 -26.68
N GLY A 451 3.47 -18.99 -27.70
CA GLY A 451 2.26 -18.60 -28.42
C GLY A 451 1.02 -18.56 -27.52
N ARG A 452 0.86 -19.56 -26.64
CA ARG A 452 -0.21 -19.60 -25.63
C ARG A 452 -0.12 -18.42 -24.68
N LEU A 453 1.06 -18.17 -24.11
CA LEU A 453 1.27 -17.07 -23.17
C LEU A 453 1.06 -15.70 -23.82
N SER A 454 1.60 -15.47 -25.02
CA SER A 454 1.39 -14.23 -25.78
C SER A 454 -0.10 -14.00 -26.10
N ALA A 455 -0.82 -15.06 -26.49
CA ALA A 455 -2.25 -14.97 -26.74
C ALA A 455 -3.05 -14.66 -25.46
N ARG A 456 -2.69 -15.26 -24.32
CA ARG A 456 -3.29 -14.97 -23.00
C ARG A 456 -3.03 -13.52 -22.57
N ALA A 457 -1.82 -13.01 -22.74
CA ALA A 457 -1.48 -11.60 -22.51
C ALA A 457 -2.31 -10.66 -23.39
N LYS A 458 -2.58 -11.04 -24.65
CA LYS A 458 -3.46 -10.27 -25.54
C LYS A 458 -4.90 -10.19 -25.03
N VAL A 459 -5.41 -11.24 -24.37
CA VAL A 459 -6.74 -11.21 -23.74
C VAL A 459 -6.82 -10.16 -22.64
N ILE A 460 -5.75 -9.93 -21.88
CA ILE A 460 -5.67 -8.85 -20.87
C ILE A 460 -5.86 -7.48 -21.54
N GLU A 461 -5.13 -7.22 -22.64
CA GLU A 461 -5.28 -5.99 -23.40
C GLU A 461 -6.70 -5.82 -23.98
N THR A 462 -7.26 -6.88 -24.57
CA THR A 462 -8.63 -6.86 -25.11
C THR A 462 -9.67 -6.61 -24.01
N LEU A 463 -9.47 -7.17 -22.80
CA LEU A 463 -10.34 -6.89 -21.66
C LEU A 463 -10.28 -5.40 -21.29
N GLY A 464 -9.11 -4.77 -21.30
CA GLY A 464 -8.97 -3.32 -21.10
C GLY A 464 -9.74 -2.49 -22.13
N ASP A 465 -9.82 -2.98 -23.35
CA ASP A 465 -10.52 -2.31 -24.45
C ASP A 465 -12.05 -2.41 -24.33
N GLU A 466 -12.56 -3.48 -23.70
CA GLU A 466 -13.99 -3.80 -23.70
C GLU A 466 -14.68 -3.61 -22.36
N ALA A 467 -14.00 -3.86 -21.23
CA ALA A 467 -14.65 -4.00 -19.94
C ALA A 467 -15.32 -2.70 -19.46
N LEU A 468 -14.54 -1.64 -19.21
CA LEU A 468 -15.09 -0.35 -18.76
C LEU A 468 -16.02 0.30 -19.81
N PRO A 469 -15.71 0.25 -21.12
CA PRO A 469 -16.61 0.75 -22.16
C PRO A 469 -17.96 0.02 -22.22
N THR A 470 -18.01 -1.24 -21.84
CA THR A 470 -19.27 -2.02 -21.74
C THR A 470 -19.99 -1.72 -20.43
N LEU A 471 -19.27 -1.75 -19.30
CA LEU A 471 -19.85 -1.70 -17.96
C LEU A 471 -20.30 -0.29 -17.56
N LEU A 472 -19.48 0.75 -17.76
CA LEU A 472 -19.79 2.11 -17.28
C LEU A 472 -21.10 2.68 -17.86
N PRO A 473 -21.40 2.57 -19.18
CA PRO A 473 -22.64 3.12 -19.75
C PRO A 473 -23.91 2.37 -19.33
N LEU A 474 -23.77 1.17 -18.75
CA LEU A 474 -24.89 0.35 -18.26
C LEU A 474 -25.04 0.46 -16.74
N PHE A 475 -23.92 0.65 -16.04
CA PHE A 475 -23.89 0.84 -14.59
C PHE A 475 -24.30 2.25 -14.16
N ALA A 476 -23.84 3.29 -14.87
CA ALA A 476 -24.18 4.68 -14.52
C ALA A 476 -25.70 4.95 -14.48
N PRO A 477 -26.52 4.45 -15.44
CA PRO A 477 -27.99 4.55 -15.38
C PRO A 477 -28.66 3.71 -14.28
N VAL A 478 -27.93 2.90 -13.53
CA VAL A 478 -28.42 2.15 -12.36
C VAL A 478 -28.04 2.89 -11.09
N MET A 479 -26.77 3.30 -10.95
CA MET A 479 -26.28 3.94 -9.74
C MET A 479 -26.68 5.40 -9.59
N ALA A 480 -26.62 6.20 -10.64
CA ALA A 480 -27.00 7.62 -10.57
C ALA A 480 -28.45 7.81 -10.05
N PRO A 481 -29.48 7.16 -10.61
CA PRO A 481 -30.84 7.26 -10.06
C PRO A 481 -30.99 6.68 -8.65
N THR A 482 -30.21 5.65 -8.29
CA THR A 482 -30.20 5.09 -6.92
C THR A 482 -29.75 6.14 -5.92
N ILE A 483 -28.63 6.84 -6.19
CA ILE A 483 -28.10 7.90 -5.32
C ILE A 483 -29.10 9.05 -5.22
N MET A 484 -29.65 9.50 -6.36
CA MET A 484 -30.63 10.58 -6.40
C MET A 484 -31.90 10.25 -5.60
N GLU A 485 -32.45 9.04 -5.74
CA GLU A 485 -33.64 8.62 -5.00
C GLU A 485 -33.34 8.40 -3.51
N LEU A 486 -32.11 8.00 -3.14
CA LEU A 486 -31.70 7.90 -1.74
C LEU A 486 -31.63 9.28 -1.09
N SER A 487 -30.96 10.27 -1.71
CA SER A 487 -30.93 11.64 -1.20
C SER A 487 -32.34 12.21 -1.06
N LYS A 488 -33.19 12.01 -2.06
CA LYS A 488 -34.60 12.41 -2.01
C LYS A 488 -35.36 11.69 -0.90
N LEU A 489 -35.12 10.41 -0.64
CA LEU A 489 -35.76 9.68 0.45
C LEU A 489 -35.36 10.25 1.82
N ARG A 490 -34.09 10.60 2.00
CA ARG A 490 -33.58 11.26 3.22
C ARG A 490 -34.25 12.62 3.44
N ASP A 491 -34.36 13.44 2.38
CA ASP A 491 -35.08 14.73 2.44
C ASP A 491 -36.56 14.57 2.78
N LEU A 492 -37.20 13.52 2.25
CA LEU A 492 -38.61 13.22 2.55
C LEU A 492 -38.77 12.73 3.99
N ALA A 493 -37.83 11.93 4.48
CA ALA A 493 -37.80 11.43 5.84
C ALA A 493 -37.61 12.56 6.86
N ALA A 494 -36.67 13.49 6.61
CA ALA A 494 -36.48 14.66 7.47
C ALA A 494 -37.76 15.49 7.66
N LYS A 495 -38.63 15.53 6.64
CA LYS A 495 -39.93 16.25 6.67
C LYS A 495 -41.05 15.51 7.42
N THR A 496 -40.78 14.34 8.00
CA THR A 496 -41.75 13.59 8.82
C THR A 496 -41.77 14.05 10.28
N GLY A 497 -40.70 14.70 10.76
CA GLY A 497 -40.56 15.08 12.16
C GLY A 497 -40.32 13.90 13.12
N LEU A 498 -40.10 12.69 12.59
CA LEU A 498 -39.79 11.51 13.40
C LEU A 498 -38.37 11.59 13.99
N PRO A 499 -38.16 11.09 15.23
CA PRO A 499 -36.81 10.87 15.73
C PRO A 499 -36.08 9.85 14.84
N HIS A 500 -34.79 10.07 14.59
CA HIS A 500 -33.95 9.20 13.75
C HIS A 500 -34.49 8.96 12.32
N ALA A 501 -35.18 9.94 11.72
CA ALA A 501 -35.72 9.82 10.37
C ALA A 501 -34.68 9.45 9.30
N ASP A 502 -33.43 9.92 9.45
CA ASP A 502 -32.34 9.56 8.53
C ASP A 502 -31.97 8.07 8.61
N ALA A 503 -31.94 7.49 9.81
CA ALA A 503 -31.71 6.07 10.01
C ALA A 503 -32.83 5.22 9.38
N LEU A 504 -34.09 5.65 9.50
CA LEU A 504 -35.22 5.01 8.83
C LEU A 504 -35.10 5.05 7.30
N ALA A 505 -34.61 6.17 6.75
CA ALA A 505 -34.36 6.29 5.31
C ALA A 505 -33.24 5.36 4.85
N LEU A 506 -32.14 5.29 5.60
CA LEU A 506 -31.00 4.43 5.30
C LEU A 506 -31.32 2.93 5.43
N ALA A 507 -32.24 2.56 6.33
CA ALA A 507 -32.70 1.18 6.51
C ALA A 507 -33.29 0.57 5.22
N VAL A 508 -33.72 1.38 4.24
CA VAL A 508 -34.21 0.88 2.94
C VAL A 508 -33.17 0.02 2.19
N MET A 509 -31.88 0.23 2.49
CA MET A 509 -30.74 -0.46 1.89
C MET A 509 -30.40 -1.79 2.57
N ARG A 510 -31.12 -2.22 3.61
CA ARG A 510 -30.90 -3.51 4.28
C ARG A 510 -31.48 -4.67 3.47
N GLY A 511 -30.76 -5.79 3.40
CA GLY A 511 -31.19 -7.00 2.69
C GLY A 511 -31.55 -6.73 1.21
N LEU A 512 -30.64 -6.13 0.43
CA LEU A 512 -30.92 -5.80 -0.96
C LEU A 512 -30.99 -7.05 -1.85
N PRO A 513 -31.99 -7.16 -2.73
CA PRO A 513 -32.05 -8.26 -3.68
C PRO A 513 -31.04 -8.07 -4.81
N GLY A 514 -30.39 -9.16 -5.24
CA GLY A 514 -29.45 -9.18 -6.36
C GLY A 514 -28.10 -8.52 -6.08
N ASN A 515 -27.71 -8.41 -4.81
CA ASN A 515 -26.32 -8.13 -4.42
C ASN A 515 -25.51 -9.43 -4.49
N VAL A 516 -24.47 -9.43 -5.31
CA VAL A 516 -23.64 -10.61 -5.59
C VAL A 516 -22.81 -11.06 -4.39
N THR A 517 -22.36 -10.15 -3.52
CA THR A 517 -21.59 -10.54 -2.33
C THR A 517 -22.50 -11.07 -1.23
N THR A 518 -23.68 -10.47 -1.04
CA THR A 518 -24.69 -11.05 -0.14
C THR A 518 -25.10 -12.44 -0.63
N GLN A 519 -25.26 -12.65 -1.94
CA GLN A 519 -25.57 -13.97 -2.49
C GLN A 519 -24.48 -14.99 -2.18
N MET A 520 -23.21 -14.61 -2.34
CA MET A 520 -22.07 -15.46 -1.97
C MET A 520 -22.13 -15.88 -0.49
N GLU A 521 -22.41 -14.94 0.41
CA GLU A 521 -22.51 -15.22 1.85
C GLU A 521 -23.65 -16.19 2.16
N LEU A 522 -24.81 -16.02 1.50
CA LEU A 522 -25.94 -16.93 1.64
C LEU A 522 -25.61 -18.34 1.11
N GLU A 523 -24.90 -18.44 -0.01
CA GLU A 523 -24.48 -19.73 -0.57
C GLU A 523 -23.42 -20.42 0.32
N LEU A 524 -22.53 -19.65 0.97
CA LEU A 524 -21.60 -20.21 1.96
C LEU A 524 -22.34 -20.72 3.22
N ALA A 525 -23.38 -20.01 3.66
CA ALA A 525 -24.24 -20.49 4.75
C ALA A 525 -24.99 -21.77 4.36
N ASP A 526 -25.39 -21.91 3.10
CA ASP A 526 -26.00 -23.14 2.58
C ASP A 526 -24.99 -24.30 2.58
N VAL A 527 -23.71 -24.06 2.24
CA VAL A 527 -22.64 -25.07 2.41
C VAL A 527 -22.53 -25.49 3.87
N ALA A 528 -22.49 -24.53 4.80
CA ALA A 528 -22.43 -24.83 6.23
C ALA A 528 -23.65 -25.67 6.67
N ALA A 529 -24.86 -25.35 6.20
CA ALA A 529 -26.06 -26.11 6.51
C ALA A 529 -26.01 -27.55 5.96
N VAL A 530 -25.49 -27.77 4.75
CA VAL A 530 -25.29 -29.10 4.16
C VAL A 530 -24.28 -29.92 4.97
N LEU A 531 -23.19 -29.31 5.43
CA LEU A 531 -22.24 -30.00 6.30
C LEU A 531 -22.89 -30.46 7.60
N LYS A 532 -23.84 -29.69 8.12
CA LYS A 532 -24.54 -30.03 9.37
C LYS A 532 -25.49 -31.22 9.24
N THR A 533 -25.91 -31.59 8.02
CA THR A 533 -26.82 -32.73 7.82
C THR A 533 -26.09 -34.07 7.78
N ASP A 534 -24.76 -34.08 7.66
CA ASP A 534 -23.93 -35.29 7.66
C ASP A 534 -22.99 -35.27 8.87
N ALA A 535 -23.18 -36.20 9.82
CA ALA A 535 -22.44 -36.22 11.07
C ALA A 535 -20.93 -36.42 10.88
N ASN A 536 -20.51 -37.14 9.83
CA ASN A 536 -19.10 -37.39 9.53
C ASN A 536 -18.44 -36.11 8.97
N ALA A 537 -19.09 -35.45 8.01
CA ALA A 537 -18.64 -34.18 7.45
C ALA A 537 -18.62 -33.07 8.51
N TRP A 538 -19.66 -32.95 9.35
CA TRP A 538 -19.67 -32.04 10.48
C TRP A 538 -18.48 -32.30 11.39
N GLY A 539 -18.39 -33.52 11.95
CA GLY A 539 -17.41 -33.86 12.98
C GLY A 539 -16.00 -33.53 12.53
N TRP A 540 -15.68 -33.95 11.30
CA TRP A 540 -14.38 -33.69 10.68
C TRP A 540 -14.08 -32.19 10.51
N VAL A 541 -15.02 -31.42 9.95
CA VAL A 541 -14.83 -29.98 9.69
C VAL A 541 -14.79 -29.17 10.98
N ALA A 542 -15.56 -29.56 11.99
CA ALA A 542 -15.57 -28.90 13.29
C ALA A 542 -14.22 -29.07 14.02
N GLU A 543 -13.66 -30.28 14.02
CA GLU A 543 -12.44 -30.62 14.78
C GLU A 543 -11.14 -30.25 14.06
N THR A 544 -11.11 -30.27 12.72
CA THR A 544 -9.87 -30.02 11.96
C THR A 544 -9.55 -28.52 11.88
N PRO A 545 -8.32 -28.07 12.17
CA PRO A 545 -7.89 -26.67 11.96
C PRO A 545 -8.12 -26.20 10.52
N ALA A 546 -8.34 -24.90 10.32
CA ALA A 546 -8.71 -24.35 9.01
C ALA A 546 -7.60 -24.54 7.94
N GLU A 547 -6.34 -24.42 8.36
CA GLU A 547 -5.15 -24.63 7.54
C GLU A 547 -5.08 -26.08 7.03
N ASP A 548 -5.38 -27.04 7.90
CA ASP A 548 -5.39 -28.45 7.55
C ASP A 548 -6.62 -28.82 6.71
N LEU A 549 -7.78 -28.20 6.94
CA LEU A 549 -8.93 -28.31 6.06
C LEU A 549 -8.63 -27.82 4.65
N ALA A 550 -7.96 -26.67 4.52
CA ALA A 550 -7.56 -26.14 3.22
C ALA A 550 -6.62 -27.10 2.49
N ARG A 551 -5.59 -27.60 3.19
CA ARG A 551 -4.64 -28.58 2.64
C ARG A 551 -5.32 -29.88 2.21
N GLN A 552 -6.25 -30.40 3.01
CA GLN A 552 -6.99 -31.62 2.70
C GLN A 552 -7.98 -31.43 1.55
N TYR A 553 -8.66 -30.28 1.48
CA TYR A 553 -9.53 -29.90 0.37
C TYR A 553 -8.78 -29.90 -0.96
N LEU A 554 -7.62 -29.23 -1.01
CA LEU A 554 -6.77 -29.18 -2.21
C LEU A 554 -6.28 -30.57 -2.62
N ALA A 555 -6.03 -31.45 -1.63
CA ALA A 555 -5.65 -32.83 -1.88
C ALA A 555 -6.83 -33.78 -2.20
N GLY A 556 -8.07 -33.29 -2.22
CA GLY A 556 -9.27 -34.10 -2.47
C GLY A 556 -9.55 -35.14 -1.40
N ARG A 557 -9.12 -34.91 -0.15
CA ARG A 557 -9.14 -35.88 0.96
C ARG A 557 -10.22 -35.61 2.01
N LEU A 558 -11.10 -34.62 1.80
CA LEU A 558 -12.22 -34.38 2.71
C LEU A 558 -13.30 -35.48 2.58
N PRO A 559 -14.16 -35.66 3.60
CA PRO A 559 -15.37 -36.45 3.47
C PRO A 559 -16.18 -36.02 2.24
N ARG A 560 -16.75 -36.99 1.51
CA ARG A 560 -17.39 -36.76 0.20
C ARG A 560 -18.37 -35.58 0.19
N VAL A 561 -19.27 -35.52 1.17
CA VAL A 561 -20.27 -34.43 1.31
C VAL A 561 -19.58 -33.08 1.46
N ALA A 562 -18.52 -33.00 2.27
CA ALA A 562 -17.76 -31.78 2.46
C ALA A 562 -16.99 -31.36 1.21
N GLN A 563 -16.33 -32.32 0.54
CA GLN A 563 -15.62 -32.07 -0.70
C GLN A 563 -16.56 -31.53 -1.78
N GLU A 564 -17.72 -32.18 -2.00
CA GLU A 564 -18.70 -31.78 -3.01
C GLU A 564 -19.30 -30.39 -2.69
N ALA A 565 -19.73 -30.15 -1.45
CA ALA A 565 -20.34 -28.88 -1.06
C ALA A 565 -19.36 -27.70 -1.18
N ILE A 566 -18.11 -27.86 -0.71
CA ILE A 566 -17.08 -26.82 -0.81
C ILE A 566 -16.67 -26.62 -2.28
N SER A 567 -16.51 -27.69 -3.07
CA SER A 567 -16.16 -27.58 -4.49
C SER A 567 -17.23 -26.85 -5.30
N SER A 568 -18.52 -27.05 -4.99
CA SER A 568 -19.61 -26.30 -5.62
C SER A 568 -19.45 -24.79 -5.39
N PHE A 569 -19.17 -24.38 -4.15
CA PHE A 569 -18.92 -22.98 -3.81
C PHE A 569 -17.66 -22.44 -4.50
N MET A 570 -16.55 -23.21 -4.49
CA MET A 570 -15.30 -22.82 -5.13
C MET A 570 -15.41 -22.66 -6.65
N SER A 571 -16.29 -23.43 -7.30
CA SER A 571 -16.57 -23.24 -8.73
C SER A 571 -17.19 -21.88 -9.02
N ALA A 572 -18.09 -21.41 -8.14
CA ALA A 572 -18.81 -20.15 -8.30
C ALA A 572 -18.04 -18.91 -7.79
N TYR A 573 -17.24 -19.07 -6.73
CA TYR A 573 -16.62 -17.96 -6.00
C TYR A 573 -15.12 -18.13 -5.74
N GLY A 574 -14.51 -19.25 -6.12
CA GLY A 574 -13.08 -19.50 -5.88
C GLY A 574 -12.11 -18.58 -6.62
N MET A 575 -12.59 -17.72 -7.52
CA MET A 575 -11.82 -16.64 -8.16
C MET A 575 -11.66 -15.40 -7.28
N ARG A 576 -12.36 -15.33 -6.15
CA ARG A 576 -12.22 -14.24 -5.17
C ARG A 576 -11.02 -14.47 -4.26
N GLY A 577 -10.66 -13.45 -3.50
CA GLY A 577 -9.53 -13.51 -2.57
C GLY A 577 -9.27 -12.16 -1.90
N VAL A 578 -8.32 -12.15 -0.98
CA VAL A 578 -7.78 -10.89 -0.40
C VAL A 578 -7.07 -10.12 -1.51
N ALA A 579 -7.26 -8.80 -1.55
CA ALA A 579 -6.68 -7.94 -2.59
C ALA A 579 -7.02 -8.39 -4.03
N GLU A 580 -8.23 -8.95 -4.24
CA GLU A 580 -8.64 -9.58 -5.51
C GLU A 580 -8.50 -8.70 -6.77
N ILE A 581 -8.40 -7.38 -6.60
CA ILE A 581 -8.18 -6.42 -7.69
C ILE A 581 -6.79 -6.54 -8.33
N ASP A 582 -5.83 -7.14 -7.64
CA ASP A 582 -4.53 -7.52 -8.18
C ASP A 582 -4.66 -8.86 -8.91
N LEU A 583 -4.36 -8.90 -10.22
CA LEU A 583 -4.39 -10.14 -11.00
C LEU A 583 -3.41 -11.19 -10.46
N GLY A 584 -2.26 -10.75 -9.95
CA GLY A 584 -1.20 -11.59 -9.39
C GLY A 584 -1.47 -12.09 -7.97
N ALA A 585 -2.47 -11.54 -7.26
CA ALA A 585 -2.82 -12.01 -5.93
C ALA A 585 -3.45 -13.42 -5.93
N PRO A 586 -3.13 -14.27 -4.94
CA PRO A 586 -3.75 -15.59 -4.76
C PRO A 586 -5.26 -15.51 -4.60
N ARG A 587 -5.96 -16.54 -5.10
CA ARG A 587 -7.41 -16.70 -4.97
C ARG A 587 -7.75 -17.77 -3.95
N TRP A 588 -9.01 -17.85 -3.53
CA TRP A 588 -9.49 -18.91 -2.64
C TRP A 588 -9.34 -20.32 -3.21
N ARG A 589 -9.32 -20.47 -4.54
CA ARG A 589 -9.00 -21.77 -5.16
C ARG A 589 -7.52 -22.16 -5.02
N ASP A 590 -6.63 -21.16 -4.91
CA ASP A 590 -5.19 -21.36 -4.79
C ASP A 590 -4.84 -21.58 -3.30
N ASP A 591 -5.37 -20.72 -2.43
CA ASP A 591 -5.28 -20.79 -0.98
C ASP A 591 -6.68 -20.70 -0.35
N PRO A 592 -7.32 -21.85 -0.05
CA PRO A 592 -8.64 -21.91 0.58
C PRO A 592 -8.67 -21.50 2.05
N THR A 593 -7.51 -21.33 2.71
CA THR A 593 -7.41 -21.15 4.16
C THR A 593 -8.35 -20.07 4.72
N PRO A 594 -8.44 -18.87 4.11
CA PRO A 594 -9.34 -17.82 4.62
C PRO A 594 -10.82 -18.21 4.51
N LEU A 595 -11.18 -18.95 3.46
CA LEU A 595 -12.53 -19.46 3.30
C LEU A 595 -12.85 -20.54 4.35
N MET A 596 -11.88 -21.41 4.68
CA MET A 596 -12.07 -22.44 5.71
C MET A 596 -12.30 -21.82 7.09
N HIS A 597 -11.57 -20.77 7.44
CA HIS A 597 -11.82 -19.98 8.65
C HIS A 597 -13.25 -19.43 8.68
N THR A 598 -13.69 -18.86 7.56
CA THR A 598 -15.07 -18.35 7.40
C THR A 598 -16.11 -19.44 7.60
N LEU A 599 -15.90 -20.58 6.95
CA LEU A 599 -16.83 -21.70 6.99
C LEU A 599 -16.98 -22.23 8.42
N LYS A 600 -15.87 -22.37 9.15
CA LYS A 600 -15.87 -22.74 10.57
C LYS A 600 -16.61 -21.71 11.43
N ALA A 601 -16.39 -20.41 11.20
CA ALA A 601 -17.10 -19.35 11.89
C ALA A 601 -18.62 -19.44 11.64
N CYS A 602 -19.04 -19.60 10.38
CA CYS A 602 -20.45 -19.79 10.01
C CYS A 602 -21.09 -21.02 10.71
N LEU A 603 -20.36 -22.12 10.82
CA LEU A 603 -20.83 -23.33 11.50
C LEU A 603 -21.09 -23.09 13.00
N ALA A 604 -20.28 -22.25 13.64
CA ALA A 604 -20.38 -21.91 15.07
C ALA A 604 -21.49 -20.89 15.40
N LEU A 605 -22.02 -20.17 14.40
CA LEU A 605 -23.03 -19.13 14.64
C LEU A 605 -24.38 -19.71 15.10
N PRO A 606 -25.05 -19.07 16.08
CA PRO A 606 -26.41 -19.43 16.47
C PRO A 606 -27.40 -19.14 15.34
N GLU A 607 -28.53 -19.86 15.30
CA GLU A 607 -29.51 -19.80 14.20
C GLU A 607 -29.98 -18.37 13.86
N LYS A 608 -30.20 -17.52 14.88
CA LYS A 608 -30.62 -16.12 14.68
C LYS A 608 -29.54 -15.23 14.05
N ALA A 609 -28.27 -15.60 14.18
CA ALA A 609 -27.13 -14.89 13.61
C ALA A 609 -26.66 -15.48 12.27
N GLN A 610 -27.31 -16.56 11.79
CA GLN A 610 -26.98 -17.14 10.48
C GLN A 610 -27.28 -16.13 9.35
N PRO A 611 -26.43 -16.05 8.30
CA PRO A 611 -26.55 -15.04 7.24
C PRO A 611 -27.95 -14.97 6.61
N ARG A 612 -28.61 -16.12 6.43
CA ARG A 612 -29.97 -16.19 5.87
C ARG A 612 -31.03 -15.57 6.79
N ALA A 613 -30.94 -15.80 8.10
CA ALA A 613 -31.85 -15.20 9.08
C ALA A 613 -31.66 -13.67 9.13
N VAL A 614 -30.40 -13.22 9.15
CA VAL A 614 -30.05 -11.79 9.16
C VAL A 614 -30.52 -11.10 7.88
N TYR A 615 -30.33 -11.72 6.72
CA TYR A 615 -30.81 -11.21 5.44
C TYR A 615 -32.33 -10.99 5.41
N LEU A 616 -33.09 -11.99 5.86
CA LEU A 616 -34.55 -11.91 5.94
C LEU A 616 -34.99 -10.84 6.94
N ALA A 617 -34.38 -10.78 8.12
CA ALA A 617 -34.64 -9.75 9.12
C ALA A 617 -34.41 -8.33 8.55
N GLY A 618 -33.30 -8.14 7.83
CA GLY A 618 -32.98 -6.89 7.14
C GLY A 618 -34.02 -6.49 6.09
N GLN A 619 -34.57 -7.44 5.34
CA GLN A 619 -35.68 -7.17 4.41
C GLN A 619 -36.96 -6.73 5.14
N HIS A 620 -37.29 -7.39 6.24
CA HIS A 620 -38.45 -7.04 7.06
C HIS A 620 -38.30 -5.65 7.70
N GLU A 621 -37.12 -5.32 8.21
CA GLU A 621 -36.79 -4.01 8.77
C GLU A 621 -36.88 -2.91 7.72
N ALA A 622 -36.28 -3.10 6.54
CA ALA A 622 -36.40 -2.14 5.44
C ALA A 622 -37.87 -1.86 5.07
N GLY A 623 -38.71 -2.90 5.00
CA GLY A 623 -40.14 -2.75 4.76
C GLY A 623 -40.88 -2.03 5.89
N ARG A 624 -40.50 -2.27 7.14
CA ARG A 624 -41.06 -1.60 8.32
C ARG A 624 -40.70 -0.12 8.35
N SER A 625 -39.43 0.23 8.14
CA SER A 625 -38.96 1.63 8.13
C SER A 625 -39.64 2.45 7.04
N VAL A 626 -39.81 1.87 5.84
CA VAL A 626 -40.56 2.52 4.75
C VAL A 626 -42.03 2.77 5.14
N ARG A 627 -42.69 1.81 5.80
CA ARG A 627 -44.08 1.99 6.29
C ARG A 627 -44.17 3.11 7.34
N ILE A 628 -43.28 3.10 8.34
CA ILE A 628 -43.24 4.15 9.38
C ILE A 628 -43.11 5.55 8.74
N LEU A 629 -42.20 5.72 7.79
CA LEU A 629 -42.02 6.99 7.08
C LEU A 629 -43.27 7.40 6.28
N MET A 630 -43.96 6.43 5.68
CA MET A 630 -45.20 6.67 4.93
C MET A 630 -46.37 7.04 5.84
N ASP A 631 -46.51 6.38 6.99
CA ASP A 631 -47.61 6.61 7.94
C ASP A 631 -47.46 7.97 8.63
N ALA A 632 -46.22 8.42 8.88
CA ALA A 632 -45.90 9.76 9.39
C ALA A 632 -45.90 10.86 8.30
N SER A 633 -46.50 10.61 7.14
CA SER A 633 -46.43 11.49 5.96
C SER A 633 -47.79 11.78 5.34
N THR A 634 -47.90 12.86 4.58
CA THR A 634 -49.10 13.12 3.74
C THR A 634 -49.23 12.07 2.64
N LYS A 635 -50.45 11.81 2.13
CA LYS A 635 -50.70 10.83 1.05
C LYS A 635 -49.78 11.02 -0.17
N GLN A 636 -49.54 12.28 -0.57
CA GLN A 636 -48.65 12.61 -1.68
C GLN A 636 -47.18 12.29 -1.37
N ARG A 637 -46.73 12.53 -0.13
CA ARG A 637 -45.36 12.25 0.32
C ARG A 637 -45.14 10.75 0.50
N ALA A 638 -46.12 10.03 1.05
CA ALA A 638 -46.09 8.57 1.17
C ALA A 638 -45.93 7.88 -0.19
N GLU A 639 -46.61 8.35 -1.24
CA GLU A 639 -46.41 7.84 -2.61
C GLU A 639 -45.01 8.15 -3.17
N LYS A 640 -44.43 9.31 -2.84
CA LYS A 640 -43.04 9.62 -3.21
C LYS A 640 -42.06 8.68 -2.49
N ILE A 641 -42.23 8.47 -1.19
CA ILE A 641 -41.43 7.54 -0.36
C ILE A 641 -41.49 6.13 -0.93
N ARG A 642 -42.69 5.62 -1.22
CA ARG A 642 -42.90 4.28 -1.80
C ARG A 642 -42.16 4.11 -3.13
N ARG A 643 -42.25 5.09 -4.03
CA ARG A 643 -41.55 5.05 -5.33
C ARG A 643 -40.04 5.11 -5.17
N SER A 644 -39.52 6.00 -4.31
CA SER A 644 -38.08 6.09 -4.00
C SER A 644 -37.56 4.76 -3.43
N ALA A 645 -38.26 4.19 -2.44
CA ALA A 645 -37.88 2.92 -1.84
C ALA A 645 -37.89 1.76 -2.85
N ARG A 646 -38.90 1.67 -3.72
CA ARG A 646 -38.96 0.66 -4.78
C ARG A 646 -37.81 0.82 -5.78
N ALA A 647 -37.49 2.04 -6.18
CA ALA A 647 -36.38 2.32 -7.09
C ALA A 647 -35.04 1.92 -6.47
N ILE A 648 -34.77 2.36 -5.24
CA ILE A 648 -33.53 2.04 -4.51
C ILE A 648 -33.38 0.52 -4.37
N ARG A 649 -34.40 -0.18 -3.83
CA ARG A 649 -34.31 -1.64 -3.61
C ARG A 649 -34.19 -2.44 -4.90
N GLY A 650 -34.72 -1.94 -6.01
CA GLY A 650 -34.64 -2.60 -7.30
C GLY A 650 -33.31 -2.40 -8.05
N LEU A 651 -32.56 -1.33 -7.75
CA LEU A 651 -31.33 -0.95 -8.45
C LEU A 651 -30.06 -1.13 -7.61
N ALA A 652 -30.11 -0.85 -6.31
CA ALA A 652 -28.93 -0.76 -5.46
C ALA A 652 -28.16 -2.08 -5.29
N GLY A 653 -28.82 -3.23 -5.47
CA GLY A 653 -28.16 -4.55 -5.41
C GLY A 653 -27.05 -4.72 -6.45
N SER A 654 -27.16 -4.06 -7.61
CA SER A 654 -26.18 -4.18 -8.69
C SER A 654 -24.88 -3.39 -8.45
N ARG A 655 -24.73 -2.70 -7.32
CA ARG A 655 -23.58 -1.84 -7.02
C ARG A 655 -22.23 -2.56 -7.05
N GLU A 656 -22.21 -3.86 -6.73
CA GLU A 656 -20.99 -4.68 -6.73
C GLU A 656 -20.81 -5.50 -8.00
N THR A 657 -21.80 -5.52 -8.89
CA THR A 657 -21.79 -6.29 -10.15
C THR A 657 -20.59 -5.95 -11.05
N PRO A 658 -20.22 -4.68 -11.31
CA PRO A 658 -19.08 -4.38 -12.18
C PRO A 658 -17.75 -4.90 -11.63
N LYS A 659 -17.51 -4.73 -10.32
CA LYS A 659 -16.29 -5.24 -9.68
C LYS A 659 -16.26 -6.76 -9.78
N PHE A 660 -17.33 -7.44 -9.37
CA PHE A 660 -17.40 -8.89 -9.42
C PHE A 660 -17.15 -9.42 -10.85
N THR A 661 -17.73 -8.79 -11.87
CA THR A 661 -17.48 -9.14 -13.28
C THR A 661 -16.00 -9.10 -13.65
N LEU A 662 -15.27 -8.07 -13.22
CA LEU A 662 -13.83 -7.97 -13.45
C LEU A 662 -13.07 -9.09 -12.73
N ILE A 663 -13.45 -9.41 -11.50
CA ILE A 663 -12.83 -10.50 -10.72
C ILE A 663 -13.09 -11.86 -11.36
N GLN A 664 -14.27 -12.09 -11.94
CA GLN A 664 -14.56 -13.30 -12.72
C GLN A 664 -13.64 -13.42 -13.95
N ALA A 665 -13.48 -12.33 -14.71
CA ALA A 665 -12.56 -12.29 -15.84
C ALA A 665 -11.10 -12.50 -15.40
N PHE A 666 -10.69 -11.93 -14.27
CA PHE A 666 -9.37 -12.13 -13.69
C PHE A 666 -9.12 -13.57 -13.26
N GLY A 667 -10.11 -14.24 -12.67
CA GLY A 667 -10.02 -15.67 -12.35
C GLY A 667 -9.77 -16.54 -13.57
N MET A 668 -10.46 -16.25 -14.69
CA MET A 668 -10.25 -16.94 -15.97
C MET A 668 -8.85 -16.68 -16.55
N LEU A 669 -8.41 -15.42 -16.54
CA LEU A 669 -7.07 -15.02 -17.00
C LEU A 669 -5.99 -15.71 -16.17
N ARG A 670 -6.11 -15.66 -14.84
CA ARG A 670 -5.16 -16.25 -13.90
C ARG A 670 -5.02 -17.75 -14.10
N SER A 671 -6.13 -18.49 -14.18
CA SER A 671 -6.10 -19.95 -14.42
C SER A 671 -5.34 -20.29 -15.71
N GLY A 672 -5.50 -19.48 -16.77
CA GLY A 672 -4.74 -19.65 -18.00
C GLY A 672 -3.27 -19.26 -17.86
N LEU A 673 -2.97 -18.18 -17.15
CA LEU A 673 -1.59 -17.72 -16.92
C LEU A 673 -0.81 -18.70 -16.05
N GLU A 674 -1.41 -19.29 -15.02
CA GLU A 674 -0.82 -20.34 -14.18
C GLU A 674 -0.42 -21.56 -15.00
N ALA A 675 -1.26 -21.98 -15.95
CA ALA A 675 -0.90 -23.07 -16.87
C ALA A 675 0.38 -22.72 -17.68
N SER A 676 0.55 -21.47 -18.13
CA SER A 676 1.81 -21.04 -18.77
C SER A 676 2.98 -20.93 -17.79
N ALA A 677 2.73 -20.56 -16.54
CA ALA A 677 3.78 -20.45 -15.53
C ALA A 677 4.36 -21.82 -15.15
N ILE A 678 3.54 -22.86 -15.10
CA ILE A 678 3.99 -24.25 -14.94
C ILE A 678 4.99 -24.61 -16.05
N GLU A 679 4.63 -24.36 -17.32
CA GLU A 679 5.51 -24.60 -18.47
C GLU A 679 6.84 -23.81 -18.38
N LEU A 680 6.80 -22.56 -17.88
CA LEU A 680 8.01 -21.74 -17.66
C LEU A 680 8.91 -22.27 -16.55
N VAL A 681 8.34 -22.85 -15.49
CA VAL A 681 9.09 -23.49 -14.40
C VAL A 681 9.73 -24.79 -14.89
N GLU A 682 9.01 -25.59 -15.67
CA GLU A 682 9.53 -26.81 -16.29
C GLU A 682 10.74 -26.53 -17.21
N GLU A 683 10.76 -25.36 -17.88
CA GLU A 683 11.89 -24.90 -18.71
C GLU A 683 12.96 -24.08 -17.95
N ASP A 684 12.92 -24.03 -16.61
CA ASP A 684 13.86 -23.28 -15.77
C ASP A 684 13.97 -21.79 -16.16
N ARG A 685 12.85 -21.21 -16.60
CA ARG A 685 12.71 -19.77 -16.91
C ARG A 685 12.20 -18.97 -15.71
N LEU A 686 11.40 -19.61 -14.85
CA LEU A 686 10.92 -19.11 -13.56
C LEU A 686 11.30 -20.08 -12.44
N GLY A 687 11.43 -19.58 -11.20
CA GLY A 687 11.72 -20.43 -10.04
C GLY A 687 10.48 -21.10 -9.46
N ALA A 688 9.34 -20.42 -9.50
CA ALA A 688 8.05 -20.91 -9.04
C ALA A 688 6.90 -20.36 -9.89
N VAL A 689 5.72 -20.98 -9.79
CA VAL A 689 4.52 -20.58 -10.57
C VAL A 689 4.08 -19.16 -10.20
N GLU A 690 4.19 -18.80 -8.92
CA GLU A 690 3.81 -17.50 -8.36
C GLU A 690 4.73 -16.37 -8.86
N ASP A 691 5.93 -16.70 -9.35
CA ASP A 691 6.88 -15.72 -9.86
C ASP A 691 6.37 -14.99 -11.11
N LEU A 692 5.42 -15.59 -11.84
CA LEU A 692 4.77 -14.95 -12.99
C LEU A 692 4.11 -13.62 -12.62
N ALA A 693 3.60 -13.48 -11.39
CA ALA A 693 2.99 -12.24 -10.91
C ALA A 693 3.97 -11.04 -10.88
N PHE A 694 5.28 -11.32 -10.85
CA PHE A 694 6.33 -10.32 -10.87
C PHE A 694 6.84 -9.96 -12.27
N LEU A 695 6.29 -10.58 -13.32
CA LEU A 695 6.48 -10.14 -14.70
C LEU A 695 5.47 -9.05 -15.08
N ARG A 696 5.85 -8.21 -16.04
CA ARG A 696 4.97 -7.21 -16.66
C ARG A 696 4.20 -7.80 -17.82
N VAL A 697 3.05 -7.22 -18.17
CA VAL A 697 2.21 -7.72 -19.27
C VAL A 697 2.99 -7.77 -20.59
N ASP A 698 3.84 -6.76 -20.86
CA ASP A 698 4.67 -6.71 -22.06
C ASP A 698 5.77 -7.78 -22.09
N GLU A 699 6.24 -8.21 -20.92
CA GLU A 699 7.29 -9.22 -20.80
C GLU A 699 6.77 -10.63 -21.05
N LEU A 700 5.47 -10.88 -20.83
CA LEU A 700 4.85 -12.18 -21.09
C LEU A 700 5.04 -12.65 -22.55
N SER A 701 5.09 -11.70 -23.50
CA SER A 701 5.28 -11.99 -24.92
C SER A 701 6.65 -12.58 -25.29
N ARG A 702 7.61 -12.51 -24.37
CA ARG A 702 8.99 -13.00 -24.52
C ARG A 702 9.46 -13.81 -23.30
N ALA A 703 8.53 -14.29 -22.47
CA ALA A 703 8.91 -14.94 -21.22
C ALA A 703 9.76 -16.20 -21.44
N PHE A 704 9.55 -16.95 -22.52
CA PHE A 704 10.34 -18.14 -22.86
C PHE A 704 11.72 -17.84 -23.46
N SER A 705 12.03 -16.57 -23.78
CA SER A 705 13.31 -16.20 -24.40
C SER A 705 14.41 -15.84 -23.39
N ALA A 706 14.12 -15.82 -22.09
CA ALA A 706 15.05 -15.39 -21.05
C ALA A 706 14.77 -16.09 -19.72
N ARG A 707 15.77 -16.06 -18.83
CA ARG A 707 15.63 -16.43 -17.41
C ARG A 707 15.22 -15.20 -16.60
N TRP A 708 14.25 -15.35 -15.71
CA TRP A 708 13.64 -14.23 -14.99
C TRP A 708 13.88 -14.25 -13.48
N GLN A 709 14.55 -15.28 -12.96
CA GLN A 709 14.77 -15.50 -11.52
C GLN A 709 15.35 -14.24 -10.84
N GLU A 710 16.38 -13.62 -11.43
CA GLU A 710 16.99 -12.39 -10.89
C GLU A 710 16.04 -11.18 -10.94
N VAL A 711 15.32 -11.01 -12.06
CA VAL A 711 14.35 -9.93 -12.25
C VAL A 711 13.20 -10.04 -11.23
N VAL A 712 12.71 -11.27 -11.02
CA VAL A 712 11.67 -11.59 -10.05
C VAL A 712 12.17 -11.35 -8.64
N ALA A 713 13.34 -11.88 -8.26
CA ALA A 713 13.91 -11.70 -6.92
C ALA A 713 14.01 -10.22 -6.55
N ARG A 714 14.54 -9.38 -7.47
CA ARG A 714 14.63 -7.93 -7.26
C ARG A 714 13.26 -7.26 -7.11
N ARG A 715 12.27 -7.62 -7.93
CA ARG A 715 10.92 -7.03 -7.87
C ARG A 715 10.15 -7.49 -6.64
N ARG A 716 10.30 -8.75 -6.24
CA ARG A 716 9.75 -9.31 -5.02
C ARG A 716 10.32 -8.61 -3.77
N ALA A 717 11.64 -8.45 -3.70
CA ALA A 717 12.28 -7.72 -2.60
C ALA A 717 11.75 -6.28 -2.48
N ARG A 718 11.59 -5.57 -3.61
CA ARG A 718 10.99 -4.23 -3.64
C ARG A 718 9.53 -4.23 -3.18
N TRP A 719 8.73 -5.17 -3.65
CA TRP A 719 7.33 -5.32 -3.27
C TRP A 719 7.18 -5.60 -1.76
N GLU A 720 8.01 -6.49 -1.20
CA GLU A 720 8.04 -6.79 0.23
C GLU A 720 8.46 -5.57 1.06
N ALA A 721 9.43 -4.78 0.58
CA ALA A 721 9.80 -3.53 1.24
C ALA A 721 8.65 -2.52 1.28
N GLU A 722 7.92 -2.35 0.17
CA GLU A 722 6.75 -1.47 0.12
C GLU A 722 5.54 -2.02 0.90
N ARG A 723 5.51 -3.33 1.17
CA ARG A 723 4.54 -3.96 2.07
C ARG A 723 4.81 -3.62 3.54
N ARG A 724 6.08 -3.49 3.92
CA ARG A 724 6.49 -3.10 5.28
C ARG A 724 6.25 -1.62 5.61
N ARG A 725 5.90 -0.79 4.60
CA ARG A 725 5.65 0.64 4.81
C ARG A 725 4.44 0.85 5.73
N THR A 726 4.66 1.58 6.82
CA THR A 726 3.63 1.81 7.85
C THR A 726 2.54 2.79 7.41
N GLN A 727 2.91 3.82 6.65
CA GLN A 727 1.98 4.85 6.16
C GLN A 727 1.93 4.90 4.63
N VAL A 728 0.70 4.98 4.11
CA VAL A 728 0.42 5.14 2.68
C VAL A 728 -0.37 6.44 2.51
N PRO A 729 0.10 7.40 1.70
CA PRO A 729 -0.59 8.65 1.53
C PRO A 729 -1.94 8.46 0.80
N ARG A 730 -2.88 9.36 1.08
CA ARG A 730 -4.13 9.47 0.32
C ARG A 730 -3.94 10.31 -0.93
N ILE A 731 -3.13 11.35 -0.81
CA ILE A 731 -2.82 12.28 -1.89
C ILE A 731 -1.31 12.48 -1.99
N LEU A 732 -0.83 12.52 -3.23
CA LEU A 732 0.51 12.98 -3.58
C LEU A 732 0.41 14.25 -4.41
N VAL A 733 1.37 15.15 -4.22
CA VAL A 733 1.53 16.36 -5.04
C VAL A 733 2.88 16.27 -5.76
N GLU A 734 2.97 16.81 -6.97
CA GLU A 734 4.17 16.76 -7.82
C GLU A 734 5.41 17.32 -7.15
N ASP A 735 5.21 18.28 -6.24
CA ASP A 735 6.28 18.87 -5.45
C ASP A 735 6.82 17.95 -4.35
N GLY A 736 6.29 16.73 -4.17
CA GLY A 736 6.78 15.75 -3.19
C GLY A 736 5.94 15.62 -1.93
N ARG A 737 4.99 16.53 -1.69
CA ARG A 737 4.10 16.42 -0.52
C ARG A 737 3.31 15.12 -0.56
N ALA A 738 3.41 14.36 0.52
CA ALA A 738 2.63 13.18 0.79
C ALA A 738 1.64 13.49 1.91
N LEU A 739 0.35 13.51 1.57
CA LEU A 739 -0.72 13.88 2.48
C LEU A 739 -1.46 12.63 2.93
N TYR A 740 -1.39 12.37 4.23
CA TYR A 740 -1.89 11.15 4.86
C TYR A 740 -3.26 11.34 5.54
N ASP A 741 -3.55 12.57 6.00
CA ASP A 741 -4.64 12.85 6.92
C ASP A 741 -6.04 12.59 6.36
N GLY A 742 -6.87 11.95 7.18
CA GLY A 742 -8.33 11.91 7.02
C GLY A 742 -8.97 12.96 7.93
N LEU A 743 -10.31 13.07 7.91
CA LEU A 743 -11.06 13.94 8.82
C LEU A 743 -10.60 13.75 10.28
N SER A 744 -9.92 14.73 10.86
CA SER A 744 -9.89 14.91 12.31
C SER A 744 -10.03 16.40 12.65
N ALA A 745 -11.04 16.71 13.44
CA ALA A 745 -11.07 17.91 14.25
C ALA A 745 -10.48 17.54 15.62
N GLY A 746 -9.23 17.97 15.88
CA GLY A 746 -8.58 17.87 17.19
C GLY A 746 -7.96 16.51 17.56
N ASP A 747 -6.88 16.55 18.33
CA ASP A 747 -6.16 15.39 18.88
C ASP A 747 -6.97 14.60 19.93
N ALA A 748 -8.10 15.15 20.41
CA ALA A 748 -8.81 14.64 21.58
C ALA A 748 -9.93 13.62 21.29
N ASP A 749 -10.55 13.63 20.10
CA ASP A 749 -11.70 12.75 19.82
C ASP A 749 -11.40 11.71 18.73
N LEU A 750 -11.76 10.44 18.97
CA LEU A 750 -11.80 9.39 17.94
C LEU A 750 -13.14 9.52 17.20
N HIS A 751 -13.12 10.20 16.05
CA HIS A 751 -14.32 10.44 15.26
C HIS A 751 -14.12 10.03 13.80
N GLY A 752 -15.19 9.54 13.17
CA GLY A 752 -15.21 9.23 11.74
C GLY A 752 -16.58 9.48 11.11
N ALA A 753 -16.84 8.88 9.97
CA ALA A 753 -18.16 8.90 9.35
C ALA A 753 -19.00 7.72 9.86
N GLY A 754 -20.12 8.01 10.52
CA GLY A 754 -21.13 7.00 10.84
C GLY A 754 -21.74 6.43 9.57
N VAL A 755 -21.60 5.11 9.37
CA VAL A 755 -22.06 4.45 8.13
C VAL A 755 -23.09 3.35 8.36
N SER A 756 -23.17 2.77 9.55
CA SER A 756 -24.19 1.76 9.89
C SER A 756 -24.76 2.08 11.26
N PRO A 757 -26.05 2.48 11.37
CA PRO A 757 -26.62 2.95 12.62
C PRO A 757 -26.66 1.88 13.72
N GLY A 758 -26.43 2.29 14.96
CA GLY A 758 -26.49 1.47 16.17
C GLY A 758 -25.40 1.89 17.16
N VAL A 759 -25.59 1.54 18.43
CA VAL A 759 -24.61 1.81 19.49
C VAL A 759 -24.18 0.49 20.11
N VAL A 760 -22.88 0.27 20.20
CA VAL A 760 -22.31 -0.95 20.78
C VAL A 760 -21.10 -0.62 21.64
N GLU A 761 -20.94 -1.36 22.74
CA GLU A 761 -19.73 -1.36 23.55
C GLU A 761 -19.05 -2.72 23.39
N GLY A 762 -17.74 -2.71 23.19
CA GLY A 762 -16.99 -3.94 22.97
C GLY A 762 -15.49 -3.76 23.13
N VAL A 763 -14.79 -4.89 23.12
CA VAL A 763 -13.33 -4.93 23.20
C VAL A 763 -12.75 -4.78 21.80
N VAL A 764 -11.79 -3.89 21.64
CA VAL A 764 -11.06 -3.65 20.39
C VAL A 764 -10.21 -4.86 20.04
N ARG A 765 -10.38 -5.31 18.79
CA ARG A 765 -9.47 -6.24 18.12
C ARG A 765 -8.98 -5.61 16.82
N ILE A 766 -7.70 -5.31 16.77
CA ILE A 766 -6.99 -4.77 15.62
C ILE A 766 -6.59 -5.92 14.72
N VAL A 767 -7.09 -5.88 13.48
CA VAL A 767 -6.81 -6.87 12.47
C VAL A 767 -6.15 -6.18 11.28
N HIS A 768 -4.93 -6.62 10.96
CA HIS A 768 -4.20 -6.15 9.77
C HIS A 768 -4.40 -7.07 8.56
N ASP A 769 -4.60 -8.36 8.80
CA ASP A 769 -4.73 -9.38 7.77
C ASP A 769 -5.88 -10.33 8.15
N PRO A 770 -6.94 -10.45 7.33
CA PRO A 770 -8.09 -11.27 7.66
C PRO A 770 -7.77 -12.78 7.63
N ARG A 771 -6.62 -13.19 7.07
CA ARG A 771 -6.22 -14.59 6.92
C ARG A 771 -5.74 -15.24 8.22
N SER A 772 -5.18 -14.43 9.12
CA SER A 772 -4.59 -14.90 10.38
C SER A 772 -5.40 -14.50 11.61
N ALA A 773 -6.46 -13.73 11.40
CA ALA A 773 -7.20 -13.08 12.46
C ALA A 773 -8.33 -13.96 13.00
N HIS A 774 -8.39 -14.02 14.32
CA HIS A 774 -9.52 -14.60 15.05
C HIS A 774 -10.23 -13.45 15.77
N LEU A 775 -11.52 -13.28 15.50
CA LEU A 775 -12.37 -12.30 16.16
C LEU A 775 -13.36 -13.05 17.05
N ALA A 776 -13.38 -12.73 18.34
CA ALA A 776 -14.32 -13.35 19.27
C ALA A 776 -15.70 -12.67 19.19
N PRO A 777 -16.81 -13.39 19.46
CA PRO A 777 -18.13 -12.78 19.55
C PRO A 777 -18.15 -11.65 20.58
N GLY A 778 -18.64 -10.47 20.20
CA GLY A 778 -18.67 -9.29 21.09
C GLY A 778 -17.50 -8.31 20.91
N GLU A 779 -16.46 -8.66 20.16
CA GLU A 779 -15.33 -7.76 19.86
C GLU A 779 -15.68 -6.75 18.75
N ILE A 780 -15.06 -5.57 18.82
CA ILE A 780 -15.11 -4.52 17.80
C ILE A 780 -13.90 -4.69 16.88
N LEU A 781 -14.18 -4.95 15.60
CA LEU A 781 -13.18 -5.11 14.55
C LEU A 781 -12.61 -3.74 14.17
N VAL A 782 -11.30 -3.56 14.37
CA VAL A 782 -10.56 -2.36 13.97
C VAL A 782 -9.56 -2.73 12.88
N CYS A 783 -9.64 -2.09 11.71
CA CYS A 783 -8.72 -2.38 10.60
C CYS A 783 -8.45 -1.14 9.75
N ARG A 784 -7.48 -1.22 8.83
CA ARG A 784 -7.16 -0.07 7.96
C ARG A 784 -8.21 0.13 6.88
N GLY A 785 -8.75 -0.95 6.34
CA GLY A 785 -9.74 -0.97 5.28
C GLY A 785 -10.20 -2.40 5.05
N THR A 786 -11.29 -2.55 4.33
CA THR A 786 -11.95 -3.84 4.15
C THR A 786 -12.18 -4.11 2.67
N ASP A 787 -11.92 -5.34 2.27
CA ASP A 787 -12.36 -5.91 1.00
C ASP A 787 -13.30 -7.11 1.27
N PRO A 788 -13.87 -7.74 0.25
CA PRO A 788 -14.80 -8.85 0.43
C PRO A 788 -14.26 -10.12 1.08
N ALA A 789 -12.94 -10.26 1.23
CA ALA A 789 -12.36 -11.32 2.03
C ALA A 789 -12.49 -11.06 3.54
N TRP A 790 -12.90 -9.87 3.96
CA TRP A 790 -13.13 -9.51 5.37
C TRP A 790 -14.54 -9.80 5.86
N THR A 791 -15.51 -9.90 4.95
CA THR A 791 -16.89 -10.31 5.23
C THR A 791 -17.05 -11.38 6.32
N PRO A 792 -16.23 -12.45 6.36
CA PRO A 792 -16.29 -13.46 7.41
C PRO A 792 -16.23 -12.91 8.83
N LEU A 793 -15.37 -11.93 9.07
CA LEU A 793 -15.16 -11.32 10.37
C LEU A 793 -16.37 -10.45 10.77
N PHE A 794 -17.11 -9.91 9.81
CA PHE A 794 -18.31 -9.11 10.07
C PHE A 794 -19.45 -9.93 10.67
N LEU A 795 -19.46 -11.24 10.43
CA LEU A 795 -20.46 -12.14 11.02
C LEU A 795 -20.34 -12.25 12.54
N VAL A 796 -19.12 -12.04 13.05
CA VAL A 796 -18.79 -12.23 14.47
C VAL A 796 -18.61 -10.89 15.18
N ALA A 797 -18.27 -9.84 14.43
CA ALA A 797 -18.02 -8.49 14.94
C ALA A 797 -19.27 -7.89 15.59
N ALA A 798 -19.08 -7.31 16.78
CA ALA A 798 -20.10 -6.50 17.44
C ALA A 798 -20.14 -5.07 16.88
N GLY A 799 -19.02 -4.57 16.36
CA GLY A 799 -18.88 -3.26 15.73
C GLY A 799 -17.70 -3.21 14.77
N LEU A 800 -17.66 -2.19 13.90
CA LEU A 800 -16.58 -1.98 12.92
C LEU A 800 -16.01 -0.56 13.00
N ILE A 801 -14.68 -0.47 13.03
CA ILE A 801 -13.92 0.78 12.90
C ILE A 801 -12.90 0.62 11.76
N THR A 802 -12.93 1.51 10.76
CA THR A 802 -11.91 1.51 9.69
C THR A 802 -11.22 2.85 9.48
N GLU A 803 -9.91 2.82 9.15
CA GLU A 803 -9.16 4.04 8.81
C GLU A 803 -9.55 4.60 7.45
N VAL A 804 -9.86 3.72 6.50
CA VAL A 804 -10.26 4.05 5.14
C VAL A 804 -11.63 3.45 4.85
N GLY A 805 -12.49 4.27 4.25
CA GLY A 805 -13.85 3.87 3.89
C GLY A 805 -14.77 5.07 3.75
N GLY A 806 -15.90 4.86 3.11
CA GLY A 806 -16.98 5.84 2.98
C GLY A 806 -18.33 5.15 2.91
N LEU A 807 -19.41 5.94 2.82
CA LEU A 807 -20.80 5.45 2.90
C LEU A 807 -21.10 4.31 1.91
N MET A 808 -20.43 4.27 0.77
CA MET A 808 -20.67 3.31 -0.31
C MET A 808 -19.59 2.24 -0.46
N THR A 809 -18.61 2.18 0.45
CA THR A 809 -17.53 1.18 0.41
C THR A 809 -17.98 -0.17 0.93
N HIS A 810 -17.24 -1.23 0.60
CA HIS A 810 -17.62 -2.61 0.89
C HIS A 810 -17.89 -2.86 2.38
N GLY A 811 -16.99 -2.43 3.28
CA GLY A 811 -17.21 -2.58 4.72
C GLY A 811 -18.47 -1.87 5.23
N SER A 812 -18.74 -0.65 4.76
CA SER A 812 -19.98 0.08 5.09
C SER A 812 -21.25 -0.63 4.59
N VAL A 813 -21.15 -1.30 3.45
CA VAL A 813 -22.23 -2.07 2.85
C VAL A 813 -22.53 -3.32 3.68
N VAL A 814 -21.50 -4.12 3.93
CA VAL A 814 -21.61 -5.36 4.70
C VAL A 814 -22.07 -5.08 6.13
N ALA A 815 -21.50 -4.06 6.78
CA ALA A 815 -21.93 -3.64 8.12
C ALA A 815 -23.44 -3.35 8.20
N ARG A 816 -24.02 -2.64 7.22
CA ARG A 816 -25.47 -2.38 7.17
C ARG A 816 -26.30 -3.63 6.89
N GLU A 817 -25.78 -4.53 6.05
CA GLU A 817 -26.46 -5.78 5.72
C GLU A 817 -26.57 -6.66 6.95
N TYR A 818 -25.49 -6.75 7.74
CA TYR A 818 -25.44 -7.50 8.99
C TYR A 818 -26.02 -6.75 10.20
N GLY A 819 -26.22 -5.44 10.09
CA GLY A 819 -26.65 -4.61 11.22
C GLY A 819 -25.57 -4.35 12.25
N VAL A 820 -24.31 -4.50 11.87
CA VAL A 820 -23.15 -4.18 12.68
C VAL A 820 -23.00 -2.66 12.71
N PRO A 821 -23.01 -2.00 13.88
CA PRO A 821 -22.68 -0.59 14.00
C PRO A 821 -21.29 -0.30 13.45
N ALA A 822 -21.14 0.73 12.63
CA ALA A 822 -19.88 0.97 11.93
C ALA A 822 -19.54 2.44 11.75
N VAL A 823 -18.28 2.77 11.99
CA VAL A 823 -17.66 4.08 11.77
C VAL A 823 -16.42 3.90 10.89
N VAL A 824 -16.31 4.67 9.81
CA VAL A 824 -15.22 4.56 8.83
C VAL A 824 -14.52 5.89 8.62
N GLY A 825 -13.31 5.86 8.09
CA GLY A 825 -12.53 7.07 7.86
C GLY A 825 -11.93 7.63 9.15
N VAL A 826 -11.71 6.79 10.17
CA VAL A 826 -11.19 7.20 11.47
C VAL A 826 -9.68 7.33 11.40
N HIS A 827 -9.17 8.54 11.64
CA HIS A 827 -7.74 8.81 11.50
C HIS A 827 -6.90 7.96 12.48
N ASP A 828 -5.93 7.22 11.92
CA ASP A 828 -4.96 6.38 12.64
C ASP A 828 -5.58 5.43 13.68
N ALA A 829 -6.78 4.91 13.41
CA ALA A 829 -7.51 4.03 14.32
C ALA A 829 -6.68 2.82 14.78
N THR A 830 -5.88 2.20 13.90
CA THR A 830 -5.06 1.02 14.24
C THR A 830 -3.82 1.35 15.07
N ARG A 831 -3.53 2.64 15.29
CA ARG A 831 -2.41 3.11 16.13
C ARG A 831 -2.89 3.82 17.41
N ARG A 832 -4.03 4.53 17.32
CA ARG A 832 -4.65 5.24 18.45
C ARG A 832 -5.42 4.31 19.37
N LEU A 833 -5.92 3.19 18.84
CA LEU A 833 -6.53 2.12 19.63
C LEU A 833 -5.52 0.99 19.86
N THR A 834 -5.75 0.19 20.89
CA THR A 834 -4.92 -0.99 21.22
C THR A 834 -5.78 -2.23 21.43
N ASP A 835 -5.23 -3.41 21.09
CA ASP A 835 -5.89 -4.69 21.35
C ASP A 835 -6.28 -4.83 22.82
N GLY A 836 -7.51 -5.25 23.09
CA GLY A 836 -8.02 -5.41 24.45
C GLY A 836 -8.63 -4.13 25.07
N GLN A 837 -8.51 -2.99 24.41
CA GLN A 837 -9.10 -1.72 24.86
C GLN A 837 -10.62 -1.73 24.70
N ARG A 838 -11.37 -1.17 25.66
CA ARG A 838 -12.83 -1.14 25.59
C ARG A 838 -13.31 0.19 25.04
N VAL A 839 -14.19 0.15 24.04
CA VAL A 839 -14.70 1.35 23.37
C VAL A 839 -16.21 1.28 23.20
N ARG A 840 -16.85 2.45 23.18
CA ARG A 840 -18.24 2.65 22.79
C ARG A 840 -18.27 3.27 21.40
N LEU A 841 -18.95 2.60 20.50
CA LEU A 841 -19.07 2.96 19.09
C LEU A 841 -20.50 3.37 18.79
N ASP A 842 -20.71 4.59 18.28
CA ASP A 842 -22.00 5.04 17.72
C ASP A 842 -21.88 5.18 16.20
N GLY A 843 -22.43 4.20 15.48
CA GLY A 843 -22.40 4.14 14.02
C GLY A 843 -23.39 5.09 13.32
N ALA A 844 -24.22 5.83 14.06
CA ALA A 844 -25.08 6.89 13.53
C ALA A 844 -24.42 8.27 13.62
N SER A 845 -23.81 8.61 14.77
CA SER A 845 -23.09 9.88 14.96
C SER A 845 -21.69 9.88 14.33
N GLY A 846 -21.03 8.72 14.31
CA GLY A 846 -19.61 8.61 13.95
C GLY A 846 -18.65 8.73 15.13
N SER A 847 -19.13 8.76 16.38
CA SER A 847 -18.30 8.90 17.57
C SER A 847 -17.77 7.56 18.09
N ILE A 848 -16.53 7.59 18.58
CA ILE A 848 -15.88 6.48 19.29
C ILE A 848 -15.36 7.03 20.62
N GLU A 849 -15.89 6.51 21.71
CA GLU A 849 -15.52 6.93 23.07
C GLU A 849 -14.73 5.81 23.75
N LEU A 850 -13.63 6.18 24.41
CA LEU A 850 -12.93 5.25 25.29
C LEU A 850 -13.77 5.05 26.54
N VAL A 851 -14.08 3.80 26.87
CA VAL A 851 -14.80 3.48 28.10
C VAL A 851 -13.76 3.13 29.15
N GLU A 852 -13.61 3.98 30.17
CA GLU A 852 -12.76 3.64 31.33
C GLU A 852 -13.30 2.39 32.02
N ARG A 853 -12.37 1.59 32.55
CA ARG A 853 -12.65 0.27 33.14
C ARG A 853 -13.56 0.32 34.35
#